data_AF-A0A2E3ER41-F1
#
_entry.id   AF-A0A2E3ER41-F1
#
_cell.length_a   1.000
_cell.length_b   1.000
_cell.length_c   1.000
_cell.angle_alpha   90.00
_cell.angle_beta   90.00
_cell.angle_gamma   90.00
#
_symmetry.space_group_name_H-M   'P 1'
#
loop_
_entity.id
_entity.type
_entity.pdbx_description
1 polymer ?
#
loop_
_entity_poly.entity_id
_entity_poly.type
_entity_poly.pdbx_seq_one_letter_code
_entity_poly.pdbx_strand_id
1 'polypeptide(L)'
;MADAGRVSSGQAGGGGVSGFRPGTAAPQRIVRVRRQYNQWVANQTLEDYALRFTAKSARRWSPWRVANTALGSISFLALEAIGGAITLAYGFDNAVAAILTVSALIFLTGLPIAASAARWGVDIDLLTRGAGFGYIGSTITSLIYASFTFIFFAIEAAILAMALQDLFGVPFWIGTIASSIAIIPIVTHGITLINRVQNLTQPVWIVLQLLPFIALALADPGIFSRWQGFAGTETGGGAGMSAGGFDLMAFGAASGVLFALVGQIGEQVDFLRFLPRRRGRRDLRWWAAMTAAGPGWIIPGALKLLGGSLLAVLALEAGVPAAHADEPTRMYLVAFGRMVGTDQAALALGLTGVFVLLAQVKINVTNAYAGSIAWSNFFSRLTHSHPGRVVWLIFNVAIAVLLMSFGIYEGLEHILGLYSIVAIAWVGAITADLVINRPLGLAPERIEFRRAHLYDVNPVGLGAMGLAAAGAMLCHFGAFGAAIQPFAAFIALGVPMIAAPAIAAAGGHRFYLARQPAPVSDELGEEGAAPEPCVICEYSFEPEDMAHCPAYGGRICSLCCSLDARCHDVCKTDARLTDQFAQLLRRVMPAAARSRTLHPLGLYLTILTVSLGVIGAALALVGVQAHLDGGPPGPGAGATLWKAFAAMAIIAAVAAWLFVLARESRRVAQAESNRQTRLLLEEIEAHKATDAELRRAKEAAEAANLAKTRYVVGISHELRAPLNAIFGYAQILERDAGMPPARRDAVRVVRRSAEHLAGLIDGLLDISRIEAGHVTLARERIRLGDFLDQLVGMFSLAAAEKGIGFVYDAAPDIATVQASGAPVEVWTDEKRLRQILINLLSNAVKFTDRGQVTFRVRRRSQVAEFEVIDTGIGIAPADLAKIFEPFERGGSARARELPGTGLGLTIAKLLTEILGGEISVTSTPGQGSRFRIRLFLSDAGVHDTGEPAAPPRPARDVTGYAGRRRMVLVVDDDPSHRSLIADVLAPLDFTLLFAADGETALALAERFRPDLVLLDISMPDMDGWTAAREMRRAGLDHTAIVMVSADAQIDRDLIDHAANGGPPPPHDAFVPKPVDLDRLVETVGRLLALRWLHADPGAEAEAAADTTPSLPRQGVGAVLAPLPAELVQDLRRLAAIGYVRGLIQRLESAAADMPEHAATAGRLVAMLQRFELAGFDAVLDGWDAETGRAESQRESGG
;
A
#
# COMPACT_ATOMS: atom_id res chain seq x y z
N MET A 1 -37.32 -19.58 -3.79
CA MET A 1 -37.43 -20.94 -3.18
C MET A 1 -36.29 -21.06 -2.17
N ALA A 2 -36.43 -21.44 -0.92
CA ALA A 2 -37.52 -21.61 0.03
C ALA A 2 -36.79 -21.73 1.39
N ASP A 3 -37.46 -21.25 2.41
CA ASP A 3 -36.95 -20.96 3.74
C ASP A 3 -37.08 -22.15 4.71
N ALA A 4 -36.41 -22.01 5.87
CA ALA A 4 -36.81 -22.49 7.19
C ALA A 4 -36.60 -23.97 7.63
N GLY A 5 -35.85 -24.10 8.73
CA GLY A 5 -36.49 -24.38 10.02
C GLY A 5 -36.09 -25.67 10.74
N ARG A 6 -35.46 -25.53 11.92
CA ARG A 6 -35.87 -26.27 13.13
C ARG A 6 -35.39 -25.59 14.42
N VAL A 7 -36.38 -25.14 15.17
CA VAL A 7 -36.35 -24.71 16.57
C VAL A 7 -36.51 -25.95 17.45
N SER A 8 -35.79 -26.02 18.58
CA SER A 8 -36.24 -26.81 19.74
C SER A 8 -36.01 -26.03 21.04
N SER A 9 -37.09 -25.93 21.79
CA SER A 9 -37.33 -25.18 23.02
C SER A 9 -36.72 -25.78 24.29
N GLY A 10 -36.10 -24.91 25.11
CA GLY A 10 -36.47 -24.65 26.51
C GLY A 10 -36.48 -25.77 27.55
N GLN A 11 -35.58 -25.67 28.53
CA GLN A 11 -35.91 -25.89 29.94
C GLN A 11 -35.22 -24.83 30.81
N ALA A 12 -36.05 -24.07 31.52
CA ALA A 12 -35.64 -23.10 32.53
C ALA A 12 -35.45 -23.80 33.88
N GLY A 13 -34.42 -23.41 34.63
CA GLY A 13 -34.20 -23.84 35.99
C GLY A 13 -33.25 -22.91 36.75
N GLY A 14 -33.83 -22.11 37.65
CA GLY A 14 -33.23 -21.73 38.94
C GLY A 14 -32.06 -20.75 38.94
N GLY A 15 -32.33 -19.50 39.35
CA GLY A 15 -31.32 -18.50 39.61
C GLY A 15 -30.38 -18.86 40.78
N GLY A 16 -29.10 -18.52 40.58
CA GLY A 16 -28.07 -18.47 41.61
C GLY A 16 -27.10 -17.36 41.26
N VAL A 17 -27.19 -16.24 41.99
CA VAL A 17 -26.32 -15.07 41.85
C VAL A 17 -24.90 -15.46 42.29
N SER A 18 -23.94 -15.54 41.36
CA SER A 18 -22.52 -15.53 41.72
C SER A 18 -21.62 -14.98 40.62
N GLY A 19 -20.90 -13.89 40.94
CA GLY A 19 -19.57 -13.63 40.40
C GLY A 19 -19.48 -13.00 39.01
N PHE A 20 -19.53 -11.67 38.96
CA PHE A 20 -19.10 -10.84 37.85
C PHE A 20 -17.65 -11.21 37.45
N ARG A 21 -17.44 -11.91 36.33
CA ARG A 21 -16.11 -12.06 35.70
C ARG A 21 -15.79 -10.75 34.97
N PRO A 22 -14.64 -10.09 35.21
CA PRO A 22 -14.26 -8.90 34.44
C PRO A 22 -13.99 -9.30 32.99
N GLY A 23 -14.60 -8.55 32.07
CA GLY A 23 -14.59 -8.82 30.64
C GLY A 23 -13.19 -8.87 30.03
N THR A 24 -12.99 -9.86 29.17
CA THR A 24 -11.91 -9.90 28.18
C THR A 24 -12.17 -8.82 27.13
N ALA A 25 -11.62 -7.62 27.35
CA ALA A 25 -11.52 -6.62 26.30
C ALA A 25 -10.70 -7.19 25.13
N ALA A 26 -11.18 -7.01 23.89
CA ALA A 26 -10.39 -7.34 22.70
C ALA A 26 -9.01 -6.65 22.78
N PRO A 27 -7.91 -7.36 22.45
CA PRO A 27 -6.57 -6.80 22.63
C PRO A 27 -6.43 -5.54 21.77
N GLN A 28 -6.08 -4.40 22.40
CA GLN A 28 -5.66 -3.20 21.70
C GLN A 28 -4.57 -3.56 20.69
N ARG A 29 -4.89 -3.54 19.39
CA ARG A 29 -3.90 -3.73 18.33
C ARG A 29 -3.06 -2.46 18.22
N ILE A 30 -1.92 -2.45 18.89
CA ILE A 30 -0.93 -1.37 18.76
C ILE A 30 -0.34 -1.43 17.35
N VAL A 31 -0.36 -0.32 16.62
CA VAL A 31 0.28 -0.22 15.29
C VAL A 31 1.77 -0.56 15.42
N ARG A 32 2.21 -1.56 14.65
CA ARG A 32 3.61 -1.99 14.62
C ARG A 32 4.43 -0.92 13.90
N VAL A 33 5.20 -0.14 14.65
CA VAL A 33 6.22 0.76 14.09
C VAL A 33 7.55 0.03 14.14
N ARG A 34 8.16 -0.20 12.96
CA ARG A 34 9.47 -0.85 12.85
C ARG A 34 10.49 -0.03 13.65
N ARG A 35 11.16 -0.67 14.60
CA ARG A 35 12.20 0.01 15.39
C ARG A 35 13.50 0.01 14.59
N GLN A 36 13.79 1.13 13.94
CA GLN A 36 15.11 1.38 13.36
C GLN A 36 16.08 1.65 14.51
N TYR A 37 16.89 0.65 14.85
CA TYR A 37 18.02 0.84 15.74
C TYR A 37 19.02 1.78 15.08
N ASN A 38 19.61 2.69 15.85
CA ASN A 38 20.74 3.49 15.40
C ASN A 38 21.83 2.53 14.87
N GLN A 39 22.61 2.89 13.83
CA GLN A 39 23.58 1.96 13.20
C GLN A 39 24.51 1.29 14.21
N TRP A 40 24.82 1.98 15.31
CA TRP A 40 25.64 1.48 16.41
C TRP A 40 24.94 0.38 17.21
N VAL A 41 23.64 0.51 17.46
CA VAL A 41 22.81 -0.46 18.21
C VAL A 41 22.47 -1.71 17.37
N ALA A 42 22.41 -1.57 16.05
CA ALA A 42 22.20 -2.69 15.13
C ALA A 42 23.44 -3.60 15.01
N ASN A 43 24.64 -3.05 15.22
CA ASN A 43 25.89 -3.77 15.10
C ASN A 43 26.19 -4.58 16.38
N GLN A 44 25.94 -5.89 16.33
CA GLN A 44 26.13 -6.81 17.47
C GLN A 44 27.57 -6.81 18.01
N THR A 45 28.57 -6.48 17.20
CA THR A 45 29.98 -6.34 17.62
C THR A 45 30.28 -5.04 18.36
N LEU A 46 29.54 -3.95 18.08
CA LEU A 46 29.68 -2.70 18.84
C LEU A 46 28.85 -2.72 20.14
N GLU A 47 27.75 -3.46 20.16
CA GLU A 47 26.88 -3.62 21.32
C GLU A 47 27.25 -4.78 22.26
N ASP A 48 28.06 -5.76 21.83
CA ASP A 48 28.51 -6.91 22.63
C ASP A 48 27.40 -7.57 23.48
N TYR A 49 26.21 -7.74 22.91
CA TYR A 49 25.05 -8.33 23.60
C TYR A 49 24.68 -7.61 24.91
N ALA A 50 24.93 -6.29 25.03
CA ALA A 50 24.34 -5.50 26.09
C ALA A 50 22.81 -5.72 26.10
N LEU A 51 22.22 -5.90 27.29
CA LEU A 51 20.79 -6.17 27.52
C LEU A 51 20.23 -7.49 26.97
N ARG A 52 21.06 -8.36 26.40
CA ARG A 52 20.61 -9.56 25.69
C ARG A 52 21.24 -10.83 26.21
N PHE A 53 20.53 -11.93 26.00
CA PHE A 53 21.08 -13.27 26.10
C PHE A 53 22.28 -13.43 25.16
N THR A 54 23.35 -14.09 25.62
CA THR A 54 24.51 -14.36 24.77
C THR A 54 24.20 -15.56 23.89
N ALA A 55 23.90 -15.29 22.61
CA ALA A 55 23.56 -16.32 21.62
C ALA A 55 24.62 -17.42 21.53
N LYS A 56 24.21 -18.65 21.24
CA LYS A 56 25.12 -19.80 21.08
C LYS A 56 26.17 -19.52 20.00
N SER A 57 25.80 -18.80 18.93
CA SER A 57 26.71 -18.37 17.86
C SER A 57 27.84 -17.44 18.34
N ALA A 58 27.63 -16.67 19.41
CA ALA A 58 28.63 -15.78 20.00
C ALA A 58 29.61 -16.51 20.93
N ARG A 59 29.23 -17.68 21.45
CA ARG A 59 30.01 -18.49 22.39
C ARG A 59 31.02 -19.40 21.67
N ARG A 60 31.78 -18.80 20.75
CA ARG A 60 32.66 -19.50 19.77
C ARG A 60 34.12 -19.62 20.20
N TRP A 61 34.56 -18.87 21.21
CA TRP A 61 35.96 -18.89 21.65
C TRP A 61 36.27 -20.15 22.47
N SER A 62 37.54 -20.58 22.46
CA SER A 62 37.96 -21.72 23.28
C SER A 62 37.85 -21.37 24.78
N PRO A 63 37.58 -22.36 25.66
CA PRO A 63 37.46 -22.12 27.10
C PRO A 63 38.65 -21.36 27.69
N TRP A 64 39.87 -21.75 27.29
CA TRP A 64 41.11 -21.10 27.75
C TRP A 64 41.29 -19.68 27.23
N ARG A 65 40.80 -19.35 26.03
CA ARG A 65 40.88 -17.98 25.52
C ARG A 65 39.97 -17.06 26.35
N VAL A 66 38.76 -17.51 26.69
CA VAL A 66 37.85 -16.76 27.57
C VAL A 66 38.47 -16.59 28.96
N ALA A 67 39.04 -17.67 29.52
CA ALA A 67 39.71 -17.60 30.81
C ALA A 67 40.91 -16.65 30.83
N ASN A 68 41.73 -16.64 29.77
CA ASN A 68 42.86 -15.71 29.69
C ASN A 68 42.41 -14.25 29.60
N THR A 69 41.33 -13.96 28.85
CA THR A 69 40.75 -12.60 28.79
C THR A 69 40.24 -12.17 30.16
N ALA A 70 39.51 -13.06 30.85
CA ALA A 70 38.98 -12.81 32.19
C ALA A 70 40.10 -12.57 33.21
N LEU A 71 41.14 -13.41 33.23
CA LEU A 71 42.31 -13.23 34.09
C LEU A 71 43.09 -11.93 33.79
N GLY A 72 42.96 -11.38 32.58
CA GLY A 72 43.51 -10.07 32.22
C GLY A 72 42.97 -8.92 33.08
N SER A 73 41.77 -9.07 33.66
CA SER A 73 41.23 -8.12 34.64
C SER A 73 42.02 -8.07 35.94
N ILE A 74 42.85 -9.06 36.27
CA ILE A 74 43.59 -9.15 37.54
C ILE A 74 44.86 -8.29 37.51
N SER A 75 45.13 -7.57 36.42
CA SER A 75 46.32 -6.74 36.28
C SER A 75 46.32 -5.49 37.16
N PHE A 76 45.17 -5.13 37.73
CA PHE A 76 44.98 -3.92 38.52
C PHE A 76 45.86 -3.88 39.78
N LEU A 77 46.26 -2.66 40.16
CA LEU A 77 47.21 -2.46 41.26
C LEU A 77 46.53 -2.05 42.57
N ALA A 78 45.21 -1.80 42.57
CA ALA A 78 44.50 -1.59 43.83
C ALA A 78 44.57 -2.80 44.78
N LEU A 79 44.79 -4.02 44.29
CA LEU A 79 45.03 -5.17 45.18
C LEU A 79 46.30 -4.99 46.00
N GLU A 80 47.41 -4.58 45.38
CA GLU A 80 48.63 -4.30 46.10
C GLU A 80 48.45 -3.11 47.07
N ALA A 81 47.75 -2.06 46.64
CA ALA A 81 47.46 -0.91 47.50
C ALA A 81 46.64 -1.32 48.74
N ILE A 82 45.53 -2.04 48.54
CA ILE A 82 44.65 -2.52 49.63
C ILE A 82 45.43 -3.45 50.57
N GLY A 83 46.22 -4.38 50.01
CA GLY A 83 47.04 -5.30 50.80
C GLY A 83 48.10 -4.59 51.65
N GLY A 84 48.70 -3.54 51.09
CA GLY A 84 49.58 -2.62 51.81
C GLY A 84 48.85 -1.89 52.92
N ALA A 85 47.79 -1.16 52.59
CA ALA A 85 47.02 -0.34 53.52
C ALA A 85 46.53 -1.14 54.75
N ILE A 86 45.92 -2.30 54.56
CA ILE A 86 45.45 -3.12 55.70
C ILE A 86 46.60 -3.67 56.54
N THR A 87 47.78 -3.90 55.95
CA THR A 87 48.96 -4.36 56.71
C THR A 87 49.56 -3.22 57.51
N LEU A 88 49.65 -2.03 56.91
CA LEU A 88 50.09 -0.81 57.58
C LEU A 88 49.16 -0.42 58.72
N ALA A 89 47.86 -0.62 58.57
CA ALA A 89 46.85 -0.28 59.57
C ALA A 89 46.71 -1.33 60.67
N TYR A 90 46.68 -2.63 60.34
CA TYR A 90 46.27 -3.70 61.26
C TYR A 90 47.35 -4.75 61.55
N GLY A 91 48.53 -4.65 60.93
CA GLY A 91 49.63 -5.60 61.09
C GLY A 91 49.48 -6.90 60.28
N PHE A 92 50.56 -7.68 60.24
CA PHE A 92 50.67 -8.89 59.41
C PHE A 92 49.62 -9.95 59.76
N ASP A 93 49.49 -10.33 61.03
CA ASP A 93 48.63 -11.45 61.45
C ASP A 93 47.17 -11.24 61.04
N ASN A 94 46.66 -10.02 61.28
CA ASN A 94 45.28 -9.64 60.97
C ASN A 94 45.06 -9.51 59.45
N ALA A 95 46.00 -8.88 58.75
CA ALA A 95 45.93 -8.72 57.30
C ALA A 95 45.92 -10.06 56.58
N VAL A 96 46.84 -10.99 56.92
CA VAL A 96 46.90 -12.31 56.29
C VAL A 96 45.66 -13.15 56.62
N ALA A 97 45.22 -13.17 57.88
CA ALA A 97 44.00 -13.88 58.26
C ALA A 97 42.77 -13.36 57.51
N ALA A 98 42.64 -12.03 57.38
CA ALA A 98 41.56 -11.39 56.63
C ALA A 98 41.65 -11.70 55.12
N ILE A 99 42.83 -11.58 54.50
CA ILE A 99 43.07 -11.91 53.09
C ILE A 99 42.64 -13.34 52.79
N LEU A 100 43.09 -14.32 53.59
CA LEU A 100 42.77 -15.73 53.37
C LEU A 100 41.28 -16.01 53.57
N THR A 101 40.68 -15.48 54.64
CA THR A 101 39.27 -15.72 54.97
C THR A 101 38.34 -15.10 53.94
N VAL A 102 38.53 -13.82 53.61
CA VAL A 102 37.68 -13.13 52.63
C VAL A 102 37.90 -13.69 51.24
N SER A 103 39.13 -14.06 50.87
CA SER A 103 39.39 -14.72 49.57
C SER A 103 38.64 -16.05 49.44
N ALA A 104 38.61 -16.85 50.50
CA ALA A 104 37.83 -18.09 50.52
C ALA A 104 36.32 -17.81 50.40
N LEU A 105 35.80 -16.79 51.08
CA LEU A 105 34.38 -16.42 50.99
C LEU A 105 34.00 -15.88 49.61
N ILE A 106 34.84 -15.05 48.98
CA ILE A 106 34.65 -14.57 47.60
C ILE A 106 34.67 -15.76 46.64
N PHE A 107 35.58 -16.72 46.81
CA PHE A 107 35.63 -17.92 45.99
C PHE A 107 34.35 -18.76 46.12
N LEU A 108 33.92 -19.03 47.35
CA LEU A 108 32.76 -19.87 47.66
C LEU A 108 31.44 -19.26 47.17
N THR A 109 31.29 -17.94 47.31
CA THR A 109 30.10 -17.20 46.82
C THR A 109 30.13 -17.02 45.31
N GLY A 110 31.31 -16.78 44.71
CA GLY A 110 31.47 -16.60 43.27
C GLY A 110 31.28 -17.86 42.45
N LEU A 111 31.61 -19.04 42.99
CA LEU A 111 31.51 -20.32 42.29
C LEU A 111 30.09 -20.64 41.76
N PRO A 112 29.03 -20.63 42.58
CA PRO A 112 27.67 -20.90 42.09
C PRO A 112 27.17 -19.84 41.10
N ILE A 113 27.54 -18.57 41.31
CA ILE A 113 27.18 -17.45 40.42
C ILE A 113 27.80 -17.65 39.03
N ALA A 114 29.11 -17.85 38.99
CA ALA A 114 29.87 -18.01 37.77
C ALA A 114 29.47 -19.30 37.01
N ALA A 115 29.27 -20.41 37.72
CA ALA A 115 28.82 -21.66 37.11
C ALA A 115 27.42 -21.53 36.47
N SER A 116 26.51 -20.83 37.14
CA SER A 116 25.15 -20.60 36.64
C SER A 116 25.13 -19.67 35.43
N ALA A 117 25.88 -18.56 35.50
CA ALA A 117 26.02 -17.62 34.40
C ALA A 117 26.63 -18.27 33.14
N ALA A 118 27.72 -19.02 33.31
CA ALA A 118 28.37 -19.73 32.22
C ALA A 118 27.48 -20.86 31.64
N ARG A 119 26.72 -21.58 32.48
CA ARG A 119 25.78 -22.62 32.01
C ARG A 119 24.71 -22.02 31.12
N TRP A 120 24.11 -20.90 31.53
CA TRP A 120 22.97 -20.29 30.86
C TRP A 120 23.34 -19.17 29.86
N GLY A 121 24.59 -18.73 29.77
CA GLY A 121 25.00 -17.68 28.82
C GLY A 121 24.41 -16.30 29.15
N VAL A 122 24.27 -16.00 30.44
CA VAL A 122 23.68 -14.77 30.96
C VAL A 122 24.74 -13.91 31.64
N ASP A 123 24.60 -12.59 31.57
CA ASP A 123 25.42 -11.65 32.33
C ASP A 123 24.97 -11.59 33.80
N ILE A 124 25.68 -10.80 34.62
CA ILE A 124 25.38 -10.71 36.05
C ILE A 124 24.00 -10.08 36.32
N ASP A 125 23.55 -9.14 35.49
CA ASP A 125 22.24 -8.51 35.63
C ASP A 125 21.10 -9.49 35.31
N LEU A 126 21.17 -10.18 34.17
CA LEU A 126 20.19 -11.19 33.76
C LEU A 126 20.13 -12.36 34.75
N LEU A 127 21.27 -12.76 35.31
CA LEU A 127 21.31 -13.74 36.41
C LEU A 127 20.53 -13.21 37.63
N THR A 128 20.81 -11.97 38.04
CA THR A 128 20.21 -11.33 39.21
C THR A 128 18.68 -11.21 39.07
N ARG A 129 18.17 -10.89 37.87
CA ARG A 129 16.72 -10.83 37.59
C ARG A 129 16.00 -12.11 38.00
N GLY A 130 16.56 -13.26 37.61
CA GLY A 130 16.00 -14.58 37.91
C GLY A 130 16.37 -15.13 39.27
N ALA A 131 17.37 -14.56 39.94
CA ALA A 131 17.83 -14.93 41.28
C ALA A 131 17.14 -14.12 42.40
N GLY A 132 15.83 -13.94 42.29
CA GLY A 132 15.03 -13.37 43.38
C GLY A 132 14.86 -11.85 43.38
N PHE A 133 15.35 -11.10 42.38
CA PHE A 133 15.22 -9.62 42.35
C PHE A 133 14.08 -9.11 41.47
N GLY A 134 13.73 -9.83 40.40
CA GLY A 134 12.75 -9.36 39.41
C GLY A 134 13.34 -8.33 38.43
N TYR A 135 12.51 -7.86 37.51
CA TYR A 135 12.96 -7.04 36.36
C TYR A 135 13.39 -5.62 36.75
N ILE A 136 12.59 -4.89 37.54
CA ILE A 136 12.93 -3.56 38.05
C ILE A 136 13.82 -3.66 39.29
N GLY A 137 13.66 -4.69 40.12
CA GLY A 137 14.53 -4.91 41.28
C GLY A 137 16.01 -5.06 40.90
N SER A 138 16.32 -5.70 39.77
CA SER A 138 17.71 -5.79 39.28
C SER A 138 18.29 -4.46 38.77
N THR A 139 17.49 -3.41 38.61
CA THR A 139 18.00 -2.05 38.35
C THR A 139 18.83 -1.54 39.53
N ILE A 140 18.44 -1.87 40.76
CA ILE A 140 19.23 -1.49 41.95
C ILE A 140 20.59 -2.20 41.93
N THR A 141 20.62 -3.47 41.53
CA THR A 141 21.88 -4.24 41.48
C THR A 141 22.78 -3.82 40.32
N SER A 142 22.19 -3.41 39.18
CA SER A 142 22.95 -2.76 38.10
C SER A 142 23.59 -1.45 38.54
N LEU A 143 22.94 -0.68 39.44
CA LEU A 143 23.53 0.53 40.00
C LEU A 143 24.69 0.19 40.94
N ILE A 144 24.53 -0.81 41.82
CA ILE A 144 25.61 -1.30 42.70
C ILE A 144 26.82 -1.71 41.86
N TYR A 145 26.59 -2.48 40.79
CA TYR A 145 27.65 -2.92 39.88
C TYR A 145 28.24 -1.75 39.06
N ALA A 146 27.44 -0.79 38.59
CA ALA A 146 27.97 0.40 37.93
C ALA A 146 28.86 1.22 38.89
N SER A 147 28.46 1.34 40.17
CA SER A 147 29.25 2.00 41.21
C SER A 147 30.62 1.36 41.41
N PHE A 148 30.68 0.03 41.47
CA PHE A 148 31.95 -0.70 41.46
C PHE A 148 32.86 -0.23 40.33
N THR A 149 32.35 -0.23 39.10
CA THR A 149 33.16 0.01 37.92
C THR A 149 33.71 1.43 37.84
N PHE A 150 32.94 2.46 38.21
CA PHE A 150 33.48 3.83 38.20
C PHE A 150 34.36 4.13 39.40
N ILE A 151 34.14 3.50 40.57
CA ILE A 151 35.01 3.66 41.76
C ILE A 151 36.38 3.08 41.45
N PHE A 152 36.44 1.83 40.97
CA PHE A 152 37.71 1.19 40.62
C PHE A 152 38.36 1.82 39.39
N PHE A 153 37.59 2.28 38.39
CA PHE A 153 38.16 3.07 37.29
C PHE A 153 38.82 4.35 37.80
N ALA A 154 38.20 5.06 38.75
CA ALA A 154 38.78 6.26 39.35
C ALA A 154 40.08 5.95 40.11
N ILE A 155 40.11 4.88 40.92
CA ILE A 155 41.32 4.47 41.66
C ILE A 155 42.48 4.17 40.69
N GLU A 156 42.23 3.33 39.69
CA GLU A 156 43.26 2.88 38.76
C GLU A 156 43.72 4.03 37.84
N ALA A 157 42.82 4.91 37.39
CA ALA A 157 43.20 6.12 36.67
C ALA A 157 44.05 7.08 37.53
N ALA A 158 43.79 7.18 38.83
CA ALA A 158 44.62 7.95 39.75
C ALA A 158 46.02 7.35 39.92
N ILE A 159 46.13 6.01 40.05
CA ILE A 159 47.44 5.31 40.09
C ILE A 159 48.25 5.59 38.82
N LEU A 160 47.59 5.55 37.65
CA LEU A 160 48.24 5.88 36.39
C LEU A 160 48.66 7.35 36.31
N ALA A 161 47.83 8.27 36.81
CA ALA A 161 48.15 9.70 36.86
C ALA A 161 49.38 9.97 37.74
N MET A 162 49.49 9.31 38.90
CA MET A 162 50.68 9.39 39.76
C MET A 162 51.94 8.90 39.04
N ALA A 163 51.86 7.78 38.32
CA ALA A 163 53.00 7.29 37.54
C ALA A 163 53.40 8.24 36.41
N LEU A 164 52.44 8.86 35.71
CA LEU A 164 52.73 9.87 34.68
C LEU A 164 53.37 11.13 35.26
N GLN A 165 52.98 11.53 36.46
CA GLN A 165 53.61 12.62 37.20
C GLN A 165 55.07 12.29 37.54
N ASP A 166 55.33 11.11 38.10
CA ASP A 166 56.69 10.68 38.47
C ASP A 166 57.60 10.47 37.24
N LEU A 167 57.06 10.00 36.11
CA LEU A 167 57.83 9.73 34.88
C LEU A 167 58.11 10.97 34.02
N PHE A 168 57.09 11.80 33.84
CA PHE A 168 57.08 12.85 32.82
C PHE A 168 56.81 14.25 33.39
N GLY A 169 56.60 14.38 34.69
CA GLY A 169 56.24 15.66 35.32
C GLY A 169 54.85 16.17 34.92
N VAL A 170 53.97 15.29 34.43
CA VAL A 170 52.60 15.66 34.04
C VAL A 170 51.81 16.03 35.30
N PRO A 171 51.15 17.20 35.36
CA PRO A 171 50.30 17.56 36.50
C PRO A 171 49.21 16.50 36.74
N PHE A 172 48.97 16.14 38.01
CA PHE A 172 48.03 15.08 38.38
C PHE A 172 46.67 15.19 37.67
N TRP A 173 46.04 16.38 37.67
CA TRP A 173 44.72 16.58 37.04
C TRP A 173 44.74 16.34 35.52
N ILE A 174 45.83 16.69 34.82
CA ILE A 174 46.01 16.42 33.39
C ILE A 174 46.22 14.92 33.18
N GLY A 175 47.07 14.29 34.00
CA GLY A 175 47.32 12.85 33.97
C GLY A 175 46.03 12.05 34.14
N THR A 176 45.15 12.48 35.05
CA THR A 176 43.85 11.88 35.31
C THR A 176 42.90 11.96 34.12
N ILE A 177 42.80 13.12 33.47
CA ILE A 177 41.95 13.28 32.28
C ILE A 177 42.52 12.50 31.09
N ALA A 178 43.84 12.61 30.85
CA ALA A 178 44.50 11.96 29.73
C ALA A 178 44.42 10.43 29.82
N SER A 179 44.71 9.87 30.99
CA SER A 179 44.59 8.43 31.25
C SER A 179 43.16 7.93 31.03
N SER A 180 42.17 8.68 31.49
CA SER A 180 40.75 8.32 31.35
C SER A 180 40.27 8.34 29.88
N ILE A 181 40.65 9.36 29.10
CA ILE A 181 40.26 9.50 27.69
C ILE A 181 40.95 8.44 26.81
N ALA A 182 42.20 8.09 27.11
CA ALA A 182 42.99 7.12 26.33
C ALA A 182 42.34 5.73 26.26
N ILE A 183 41.46 5.38 27.21
CA ILE A 183 40.78 4.09 27.29
C ILE A 183 39.61 3.98 26.30
N ILE A 184 38.94 5.10 25.99
CA ILE A 184 37.70 5.11 25.20
C ILE A 184 37.86 4.40 23.83
N PRO A 185 38.90 4.69 23.01
CA PRO A 185 39.03 4.07 21.69
C PRO A 185 39.21 2.54 21.73
N ILE A 186 39.77 2.01 22.83
CA ILE A 186 40.01 0.58 22.99
C ILE A 186 38.69 -0.14 23.31
N VAL A 187 37.83 0.47 24.12
CA VAL A 187 36.57 -0.13 24.59
C VAL A 187 35.46 -0.05 23.54
N THR A 188 35.45 0.97 22.68
CA THR A 188 34.40 1.15 21.65
C THR A 188 34.27 -0.02 20.67
N HIS A 189 35.37 -0.74 20.41
CA HIS A 189 35.41 -1.91 19.54
C HIS A 189 35.09 -3.23 20.26
N GLY A 190 34.71 -3.15 21.53
CA GLY A 190 34.19 -4.27 22.28
C GLY A 190 35.19 -5.36 22.64
N ILE A 191 34.66 -6.51 23.03
CA ILE A 191 35.44 -7.62 23.60
C ILE A 191 36.52 -8.16 22.65
N THR A 192 36.35 -7.99 21.34
CA THR A 192 37.30 -8.49 20.34
C THR A 192 38.64 -7.74 20.41
N LEU A 193 38.60 -6.40 20.47
CA LEU A 193 39.82 -5.59 20.60
C LEU A 193 40.43 -5.74 21.99
N ILE A 194 39.59 -5.78 23.03
CA ILE A 194 40.02 -6.03 24.41
C ILE A 194 40.82 -7.34 24.47
N ASN A 195 40.27 -8.44 23.96
CA ASN A 195 40.95 -9.73 23.95
C ASN A 195 42.31 -9.68 23.22
N ARG A 196 42.41 -8.94 22.10
CA ARG A 196 43.67 -8.79 21.37
C ARG A 196 44.72 -8.03 22.19
N VAL A 197 44.34 -6.90 22.78
CA VAL A 197 45.23 -6.08 23.64
C VAL A 197 45.66 -6.89 24.88
N GLN A 198 44.71 -7.57 25.52
CA GLN A 198 44.99 -8.39 26.71
C GLN A 198 45.99 -9.51 26.39
N ASN A 199 45.77 -10.28 25.32
CA ASN A 199 46.67 -11.38 24.94
C ASN A 199 48.07 -10.90 24.57
N LEU A 200 48.20 -9.76 23.89
CA LEU A 200 49.50 -9.20 23.49
C LEU A 200 50.30 -8.73 24.70
N THR A 201 49.64 -8.09 25.66
CA THR A 201 50.28 -7.47 26.83
C THR A 201 50.50 -8.45 27.99
N GLN A 202 49.76 -9.57 28.02
CA GLN A 202 49.78 -10.51 29.15
C GLN A 202 51.18 -11.04 29.50
N PRO A 203 52.02 -11.54 28.55
CA PRO A 203 53.31 -12.12 28.91
C PRO A 203 54.26 -11.09 29.51
N VAL A 204 54.30 -9.89 28.93
CA VAL A 204 55.13 -8.78 29.42
C VAL A 204 54.70 -8.36 30.82
N TRP A 205 53.39 -8.23 31.04
CA TRP A 205 52.86 -7.89 32.35
C TRP A 205 53.19 -8.97 33.40
N ILE A 206 53.01 -10.27 33.11
CA ILE A 206 53.34 -11.36 34.04
C ILE A 206 54.82 -11.31 34.44
N VAL A 207 55.71 -11.12 33.46
CA VAL A 207 57.16 -11.03 33.73
C VAL A 207 57.44 -9.85 34.65
N LEU A 208 56.95 -8.65 34.31
CA LEU A 208 57.18 -7.45 35.12
C LEU A 208 56.54 -7.53 36.51
N GLN A 209 55.39 -8.20 36.66
CA GLN A 209 54.73 -8.43 37.94
C GLN A 209 55.56 -9.34 38.84
N LEU A 210 56.09 -10.45 38.32
CA LEU A 210 56.75 -11.48 39.14
C LEU A 210 58.24 -11.21 39.39
N LEU A 211 58.90 -10.53 38.46
CA LEU A 211 60.35 -10.32 38.50
C LEU A 211 60.84 -9.62 39.79
N PRO A 212 60.21 -8.55 40.31
CA PRO A 212 60.64 -7.91 41.56
C PRO A 212 60.56 -8.83 42.77
N PHE A 213 59.52 -9.67 42.86
CA PHE A 213 59.36 -10.61 43.97
C PHE A 213 60.41 -11.72 43.92
N ILE A 214 60.69 -12.25 42.72
CA ILE A 214 61.74 -13.25 42.54
C ILE A 214 63.11 -12.64 42.90
N ALA A 215 63.40 -11.45 42.41
CA ALA A 215 64.65 -10.75 42.71
C ALA A 215 64.80 -10.47 44.20
N LEU A 216 63.75 -9.98 44.87
CA LEU A 216 63.75 -9.71 46.30
C LEU A 216 63.95 -10.99 47.12
N ALA A 217 63.28 -12.09 46.75
CA ALA A 217 63.42 -13.38 47.42
C ALA A 217 64.85 -13.96 47.30
N LEU A 218 65.57 -13.66 46.21
CA LEU A 218 66.96 -14.08 46.01
C LEU A 218 67.97 -13.13 46.68
N ALA A 219 67.70 -11.83 46.68
CA ALA A 219 68.63 -10.80 47.15
C ALA A 219 68.52 -10.47 48.65
N ASP A 220 67.32 -10.51 49.23
CA ASP A 220 67.06 -10.24 50.65
C ASP A 220 66.02 -11.23 51.21
N PRO A 221 66.38 -12.52 51.42
CA PRO A 221 65.46 -13.51 52.00
C PRO A 221 64.95 -13.12 53.40
N GLY A 222 65.68 -12.27 54.13
CA GLY A 222 65.31 -11.80 55.46
C GLY A 222 64.05 -10.94 55.47
N ILE A 223 63.65 -10.36 54.33
CA ILE A 223 62.44 -9.53 54.23
C ILE A 223 61.18 -10.27 54.67
N PHE A 224 61.08 -11.57 54.41
CA PHE A 224 59.90 -12.36 54.79
C PHE A 224 59.74 -12.46 56.31
N SER A 225 60.86 -12.54 57.04
CA SER A 225 60.83 -12.56 58.51
C SER A 225 60.43 -11.20 59.11
N ARG A 226 60.89 -10.10 58.48
CA ARG A 226 60.54 -8.74 58.91
C ARG A 226 59.09 -8.40 58.58
N TRP A 227 58.62 -8.84 57.42
CA TRP A 227 57.21 -8.78 57.04
C TRP A 227 56.31 -9.55 58.01
N GLN A 228 56.67 -10.79 58.37
CA GLN A 228 55.93 -11.58 59.37
C GLN A 228 55.92 -10.93 60.76
N GLY A 229 56.99 -10.23 61.13
CA GLY A 229 57.10 -9.53 62.40
C GLY A 229 56.45 -8.13 62.44
N PHE A 230 55.84 -7.67 61.35
CA PHE A 230 55.31 -6.31 61.26
C PHE A 230 53.97 -6.16 62.01
N ALA A 231 53.97 -5.36 63.08
CA ALA A 231 52.84 -5.19 64.00
C ALA A 231 51.80 -4.13 63.58
N GLY A 232 52.03 -3.40 62.48
CA GLY A 232 51.22 -2.24 62.08
C GLY A 232 51.83 -0.90 62.52
N THR A 233 51.29 0.20 62.01
CA THR A 233 51.67 1.57 62.39
C THR A 233 50.73 2.11 63.48
N GLU A 234 51.25 2.90 64.43
CA GLU A 234 50.46 3.46 65.55
C GLU A 234 49.27 4.32 65.08
N THR A 235 49.29 4.79 63.84
CA THR A 235 48.27 5.64 63.22
C THR A 235 47.03 4.90 62.71
N GLY A 236 47.06 3.58 62.56
CA GLY A 236 45.96 2.78 61.98
C GLY A 236 45.07 2.03 62.99
N GLY A 237 45.47 1.99 64.27
CA GLY A 237 44.70 1.34 65.32
C GLY A 237 43.76 2.33 66.01
N GLY A 238 42.45 2.06 65.96
CA GLY A 238 41.51 2.73 66.88
C GLY A 238 42.02 2.58 68.32
N ALA A 239 41.88 3.65 69.11
CA ALA A 239 42.38 3.71 70.49
C ALA A 239 42.00 2.44 71.29
N GLY A 240 42.98 1.56 71.55
CA GLY A 240 42.80 0.35 72.36
C GLY A 240 43.14 -0.99 71.71
N MET A 241 43.56 -1.05 70.43
CA MET A 241 43.98 -2.30 69.79
C MET A 241 45.45 -2.64 70.11
N SER A 242 45.74 -3.90 70.48
CA SER A 242 47.08 -4.32 70.91
C SER A 242 48.07 -4.33 69.74
N ALA A 243 49.22 -3.66 69.91
CA ALA A 243 50.33 -3.74 68.98
C ALA A 243 50.99 -5.14 69.05
N GLY A 244 50.71 -5.98 68.04
CA GLY A 244 51.31 -7.29 67.85
C GLY A 244 50.37 -8.48 68.14
N GLY A 245 50.32 -9.43 67.21
CA GLY A 245 49.47 -10.61 67.29
C GLY A 245 48.12 -10.47 66.58
N PHE A 246 47.39 -11.58 66.52
CA PHE A 246 46.02 -11.61 66.01
C PHE A 246 45.04 -10.93 66.98
N ASP A 247 44.32 -9.93 66.49
CA ASP A 247 43.23 -9.24 67.19
C ASP A 247 41.93 -9.37 66.37
N LEU A 248 40.86 -9.78 67.06
CA LEU A 248 39.60 -10.10 66.40
C LEU A 248 38.93 -8.84 65.79
N MET A 249 39.07 -7.67 66.41
CA MET A 249 38.46 -6.43 65.90
C MET A 249 39.24 -5.90 64.69
N ALA A 250 40.57 -5.93 64.74
CA ALA A 250 41.45 -5.59 63.63
C ALA A 250 41.23 -6.53 62.44
N PHE A 251 41.07 -7.84 62.68
CA PHE A 251 40.67 -8.82 61.65
C PHE A 251 39.32 -8.45 61.00
N GLY A 252 38.32 -8.08 61.81
CA GLY A 252 37.02 -7.66 61.30
C GLY A 252 37.12 -6.42 60.41
N ALA A 253 37.86 -5.40 60.86
CA ALA A 253 38.05 -4.14 60.13
C ALA A 253 38.79 -4.36 58.80
N ALA A 254 39.90 -5.11 58.83
CA ALA A 254 40.65 -5.51 57.64
C ALA A 254 39.77 -6.30 56.64
N SER A 255 38.94 -7.22 57.15
CA SER A 255 38.01 -7.99 56.33
C SER A 255 36.97 -7.10 55.65
N GLY A 256 36.47 -6.06 56.32
CA GLY A 256 35.50 -5.11 55.78
C GLY A 256 35.97 -4.43 54.49
N VAL A 257 37.23 -3.98 54.46
CA VAL A 257 37.84 -3.37 53.25
C VAL A 257 37.93 -4.39 52.12
N LEU A 258 38.37 -5.62 52.42
CA LEU A 258 38.53 -6.69 51.42
C LEU A 258 37.21 -7.12 50.79
N PHE A 259 36.09 -7.07 51.51
CA PHE A 259 34.77 -7.40 50.95
C PHE A 259 34.33 -6.45 49.83
N ALA A 260 34.92 -5.25 49.72
CA ALA A 260 34.66 -4.36 48.58
C ALA A 260 35.05 -5.00 47.23
N LEU A 261 35.99 -5.95 47.25
CA LEU A 261 36.45 -6.68 46.06
C LEU A 261 35.42 -7.69 45.52
N VAL A 262 34.33 -7.97 46.25
CA VAL A 262 33.30 -8.92 45.82
C VAL A 262 32.62 -8.50 44.50
N GLY A 263 32.60 -7.20 44.20
CA GLY A 263 32.07 -6.65 42.96
C GLY A 263 32.74 -7.20 41.69
N GLN A 264 34.00 -7.62 41.80
CA GLN A 264 34.77 -8.23 40.69
C GLN A 264 34.10 -9.49 40.13
N ILE A 265 33.27 -10.19 40.92
CA ILE A 265 32.51 -11.36 40.44
C ILE A 265 31.62 -10.97 39.25
N GLY A 266 31.04 -9.76 39.26
CA GLY A 266 30.21 -9.27 38.15
C GLY A 266 31.01 -9.15 36.85
N GLU A 267 32.23 -8.62 36.94
CA GLU A 267 33.12 -8.45 35.79
C GLU A 267 33.56 -9.79 35.21
N GLN A 268 33.90 -10.76 36.06
CA GLN A 268 34.22 -12.11 35.60
C GLN A 268 33.03 -12.78 34.91
N VAL A 269 31.82 -12.56 35.42
CA VAL A 269 30.58 -13.09 34.84
C VAL A 269 30.33 -12.52 33.43
N ASP A 270 30.63 -11.24 33.22
CA ASP A 270 30.49 -10.59 31.91
C ASP A 270 31.39 -11.19 30.83
N PHE A 271 32.53 -11.78 31.21
CA PHE A 271 33.37 -12.59 30.31
C PHE A 271 32.87 -14.04 30.19
N LEU A 272 32.50 -14.66 31.31
CA LEU A 272 32.07 -16.05 31.38
C LEU A 272 30.81 -16.36 30.55
N ARG A 273 29.94 -15.37 30.31
CA ARG A 273 28.77 -15.54 29.42
C ARG A 273 29.16 -15.97 28.00
N PHE A 274 30.41 -15.71 27.58
CA PHE A 274 30.96 -16.14 26.28
C PHE A 274 31.64 -17.52 26.31
N LEU A 275 31.77 -18.16 27.47
CA LEU A 275 32.34 -19.51 27.59
C LEU A 275 31.50 -20.49 26.77
N PRO A 276 32.07 -21.38 25.94
CA PRO A 276 31.28 -22.29 25.10
C PRO A 276 30.41 -23.25 25.92
N ARG A 277 29.35 -23.80 25.30
CA ARG A 277 28.49 -24.79 25.98
C ARG A 277 29.29 -26.02 26.37
N ARG A 278 29.00 -26.53 27.55
CA ARG A 278 29.60 -27.75 28.10
C ARG A 278 29.19 -28.96 27.24
N ARG A 279 30.17 -29.74 26.76
CA ARG A 279 29.92 -30.90 25.89
C ARG A 279 29.52 -32.18 26.66
N GLY A 280 29.66 -32.20 27.98
CA GLY A 280 29.22 -33.35 28.80
C GLY A 280 29.41 -33.17 30.31
N ARG A 281 28.82 -34.07 31.12
CA ARG A 281 28.84 -34.03 32.60
C ARG A 281 30.25 -34.16 33.23
N ARG A 282 31.30 -34.53 32.51
CA ARG A 282 32.69 -34.60 33.02
C ARG A 282 33.69 -33.75 32.22
N ASP A 283 33.24 -32.66 31.62
CA ASP A 283 34.12 -31.75 30.88
C ASP A 283 35.04 -30.96 31.84
N LEU A 284 36.18 -31.56 32.21
CA LEU A 284 37.17 -30.99 33.11
C LEU A 284 37.78 -29.70 32.56
N ARG A 285 37.92 -29.61 31.23
CA ARG A 285 38.45 -28.39 30.56
C ARG A 285 37.50 -27.22 30.74
N TRP A 286 36.20 -27.47 30.59
CA TRP A 286 35.17 -26.46 30.83
C TRP A 286 35.18 -26.00 32.29
N TRP A 287 35.22 -26.93 33.25
CA TRP A 287 35.26 -26.58 34.67
C TRP A 287 36.54 -25.84 35.06
N ALA A 288 37.70 -26.28 34.59
CA ALA A 288 38.97 -25.58 34.85
C ALA A 288 38.94 -24.15 34.31
N ALA A 289 38.45 -23.95 33.09
CA ALA A 289 38.30 -22.62 32.50
C ALA A 289 37.26 -21.77 33.24
N MET A 290 36.10 -22.34 33.59
CA MET A 290 35.06 -21.64 34.35
C MET A 290 35.61 -21.19 35.71
N THR A 291 36.22 -22.10 36.46
CA THR A 291 36.79 -21.80 37.77
C THR A 291 37.89 -20.77 37.66
N ALA A 292 38.84 -20.89 36.72
CA ALA A 292 39.93 -19.93 36.54
C ALA A 292 39.43 -18.54 36.13
N ALA A 293 38.46 -18.46 35.21
CA ALA A 293 37.89 -17.20 34.72
C ALA A 293 36.90 -16.56 35.70
N GLY A 294 36.20 -17.39 36.48
CA GLY A 294 35.21 -16.99 37.47
C GLY A 294 35.85 -16.83 38.85
N PRO A 295 35.40 -17.57 39.88
CA PRO A 295 35.83 -17.37 41.26
C PRO A 295 37.33 -17.50 41.49
N GLY A 296 38.05 -18.22 40.63
CA GLY A 296 39.49 -18.47 40.74
C GLY A 296 40.35 -17.23 40.56
N TRP A 297 39.80 -16.11 40.07
CA TRP A 297 40.49 -14.82 39.99
C TRP A 297 41.08 -14.40 41.36
N ILE A 298 40.39 -14.75 42.45
CA ILE A 298 40.79 -14.34 43.80
C ILE A 298 42.05 -15.06 44.27
N ILE A 299 42.45 -16.18 43.65
CA ILE A 299 43.69 -16.89 44.03
C ILE A 299 44.93 -16.06 43.69
N PRO A 300 45.19 -15.67 42.42
CA PRO A 300 46.25 -14.72 42.12
C PRO A 300 45.98 -13.34 42.72
N GLY A 301 44.72 -12.97 42.96
CA GLY A 301 44.37 -11.75 43.68
C GLY A 301 44.87 -11.73 45.13
N ALA A 302 44.72 -12.83 45.87
CA ALA A 302 45.23 -13.01 47.23
C ALA A 302 46.76 -12.95 47.26
N LEU A 303 47.43 -13.53 46.26
CA LEU A 303 48.89 -13.41 46.11
C LEU A 303 49.32 -11.96 45.88
N LYS A 304 48.56 -11.19 45.09
CA LYS A 304 48.81 -9.74 44.90
C LYS A 304 48.55 -8.95 46.17
N LEU A 305 47.50 -9.24 46.93
CA LEU A 305 47.25 -8.63 48.25
C LEU A 305 48.42 -8.88 49.22
N LEU A 306 48.89 -10.13 49.31
CA LEU A 306 50.08 -10.49 50.10
C LEU A 306 51.36 -9.85 49.55
N GLY A 307 51.48 -9.73 48.22
CA GLY A 307 52.58 -9.03 47.57
C GLY A 307 52.62 -7.55 47.93
N GLY A 308 51.48 -6.86 47.89
CA GLY A 308 51.35 -5.46 48.32
C GLY A 308 51.64 -5.28 49.81
N SER A 309 51.15 -6.20 50.64
CA SER A 309 51.48 -6.28 52.07
C SER A 309 53.00 -6.32 52.30
N LEU A 310 53.71 -7.19 51.58
CA LEU A 310 55.17 -7.29 51.63
C LEU A 310 55.86 -6.02 51.12
N LEU A 311 55.41 -5.49 49.98
CA LEU A 311 56.03 -4.32 49.34
C LEU A 311 55.79 -3.02 50.13
N ALA A 312 54.69 -2.89 50.86
CA ALA A 312 54.43 -1.75 51.74
C ALA A 312 55.44 -1.70 52.90
N VAL A 313 55.71 -2.85 53.53
CA VAL A 313 56.74 -2.97 54.57
C VAL A 313 58.12 -2.66 53.99
N LEU A 314 58.41 -3.16 52.79
CA LEU A 314 59.66 -2.85 52.08
C LEU A 314 59.81 -1.34 51.79
N ALA A 315 58.73 -0.68 51.37
CA ALA A 315 58.71 0.76 51.08
C ALA A 315 58.95 1.59 52.35
N LEU A 316 58.31 1.22 53.46
CA LEU A 316 58.59 1.81 54.77
C LEU A 316 60.05 1.65 55.19
N GLU A 317 60.61 0.44 55.07
CA GLU A 317 62.03 0.18 55.37
C GLU A 317 62.98 1.00 54.47
N ALA A 318 62.55 1.29 53.24
CA ALA A 318 63.29 2.13 52.30
C ALA A 318 63.14 3.64 52.56
N GLY A 319 62.40 4.05 53.59
CA GLY A 319 62.22 5.45 53.99
C GLY A 319 61.08 6.18 53.31
N VAL A 320 60.17 5.46 52.63
CA VAL A 320 58.92 6.07 52.12
C VAL A 320 58.02 6.40 53.31
N PRO A 321 57.45 7.62 53.40
CA PRO A 321 56.51 7.97 54.47
C PRO A 321 55.32 7.01 54.53
N ALA A 322 54.82 6.69 55.73
CA ALA A 322 53.73 5.74 55.91
C ALA A 322 52.46 6.08 55.12
N ALA A 323 52.17 7.38 54.93
CA ALA A 323 51.04 7.87 54.15
C ALA A 323 51.15 7.60 52.62
N HIS A 324 52.32 7.22 52.14
CA HIS A 324 52.58 6.92 50.72
C HIS A 324 53.15 5.51 50.51
N ALA A 325 53.31 4.73 51.58
CA ALA A 325 53.93 3.40 51.52
C ALA A 325 52.99 2.34 50.93
N ASP A 326 51.68 2.61 50.92
CA ASP A 326 50.64 1.83 50.26
C ASP A 326 50.43 2.21 48.78
N GLU A 327 51.14 3.22 48.25
CA GLU A 327 51.06 3.61 46.85
C GLU A 327 51.79 2.61 45.93
N PRO A 328 51.11 1.93 44.97
CA PRO A 328 51.75 0.93 44.13
C PRO A 328 52.94 1.47 43.32
N THR A 329 52.85 2.73 42.85
CA THR A 329 53.96 3.37 42.11
C THR A 329 55.23 3.44 42.97
N ARG A 330 55.11 3.76 44.26
CA ARG A 330 56.24 3.80 45.21
C ARG A 330 56.73 2.41 45.57
N MET A 331 55.81 1.49 45.87
CA MET A 331 56.12 0.09 46.17
C MET A 331 57.00 -0.55 45.08
N TYR A 332 56.56 -0.45 43.82
CA TYR A 332 57.27 -1.06 42.70
C TYR A 332 58.54 -0.28 42.32
N LEU A 333 58.58 1.04 42.50
CA LEU A 333 59.81 1.82 42.32
C LEU A 333 60.92 1.35 43.25
N VAL A 334 60.59 1.11 44.53
CA VAL A 334 61.53 0.56 45.52
C VAL A 334 61.94 -0.86 45.14
N ALA A 335 60.98 -1.72 44.77
CA ALA A 335 61.25 -3.12 44.43
C ALA A 335 62.15 -3.25 43.19
N PHE A 336 61.84 -2.53 42.10
CA PHE A 336 62.69 -2.49 40.92
C PHE A 336 64.03 -1.82 41.20
N GLY A 337 64.06 -0.76 42.02
CA GLY A 337 65.29 -0.11 42.45
C GLY A 337 66.25 -1.05 43.17
N ARG A 338 65.74 -1.92 44.06
CA ARG A 338 66.54 -2.96 44.70
C ARG A 338 67.01 -4.04 43.73
N MET A 339 66.25 -4.33 42.67
CA MET A 339 66.60 -5.32 41.66
C MET A 339 67.73 -4.85 40.72
N VAL A 340 67.66 -3.62 40.20
CA VAL A 340 68.65 -3.10 39.23
C VAL A 340 69.85 -2.39 39.88
N GLY A 341 69.76 -2.11 41.18
CA GLY A 341 70.75 -1.36 41.95
C GLY A 341 70.47 0.14 41.97
N THR A 342 70.91 0.79 43.05
CA THR A 342 70.68 2.24 43.29
C THR A 342 71.29 3.13 42.21
N ASP A 343 72.35 2.68 41.54
CA ASP A 343 73.05 3.42 40.50
C ASP A 343 72.25 3.49 39.18
N GLN A 344 71.19 2.68 39.05
CA GLN A 344 70.34 2.60 37.86
C GLN A 344 68.91 3.09 38.13
N ALA A 345 68.77 4.18 38.91
CA ALA A 345 67.47 4.76 39.26
C ALA A 345 66.58 5.07 38.04
N ALA A 346 67.17 5.50 36.92
CA ALA A 346 66.42 5.75 35.67
C ALA A 346 65.81 4.47 35.07
N LEU A 347 66.52 3.34 35.15
CA LEU A 347 66.01 2.05 34.69
C LEU A 347 64.90 1.54 35.62
N ALA A 348 65.05 1.69 36.93
CA ALA A 348 64.02 1.35 37.90
C ALA A 348 62.73 2.15 37.68
N LEU A 349 62.86 3.47 37.47
CA LEU A 349 61.73 4.35 37.16
C LEU A 349 61.08 3.97 35.83
N GLY A 350 61.87 3.70 34.78
CA GLY A 350 61.36 3.25 33.48
C GLY A 350 60.61 1.91 33.54
N LEU A 351 61.16 0.91 34.24
CA LEU A 351 60.51 -0.38 34.46
C LEU A 351 59.20 -0.24 35.23
N THR A 352 59.23 0.55 36.31
CA THR A 352 58.02 0.87 37.10
C THR A 352 56.98 1.54 36.23
N GLY A 353 57.37 2.54 35.43
CA GLY A 353 56.46 3.26 34.56
C GLY A 353 55.81 2.39 33.49
N VAL A 354 56.59 1.54 32.82
CA VAL A 354 56.06 0.58 31.84
C VAL A 354 55.13 -0.44 32.50
N PHE A 355 55.51 -0.96 33.66
CA PHE A 355 54.70 -1.92 34.41
C PHE A 355 53.37 -1.31 34.85
N VAL A 356 53.39 -0.14 35.49
CA VAL A 356 52.18 0.56 35.93
C VAL A 356 51.32 0.90 34.71
N LEU A 357 51.89 1.51 33.65
CA LEU A 357 51.12 1.83 32.44
C LEU A 357 50.44 0.60 31.82
N LEU A 358 51.15 -0.53 31.71
CA LEU A 358 50.56 -1.78 31.21
C LEU A 358 49.45 -2.31 32.13
N ALA A 359 49.71 -2.38 33.44
CA ALA A 359 48.75 -2.85 34.44
C ALA A 359 47.46 -2.03 34.42
N GLN A 360 47.61 -0.69 34.42
CA GLN A 360 46.54 0.29 34.52
C GLN A 360 45.68 0.37 33.25
N VAL A 361 46.30 0.33 32.06
CA VAL A 361 45.54 0.30 30.80
C VAL A 361 44.71 -0.99 30.71
N LYS A 362 45.27 -2.14 31.09
CA LYS A 362 44.57 -3.44 31.03
C LYS A 362 43.33 -3.47 31.93
N ILE A 363 43.41 -2.97 33.17
CA ILE A 363 42.24 -2.93 34.05
C ILE A 363 41.25 -1.84 33.64
N ASN A 364 41.71 -0.62 33.32
CA ASN A 364 40.79 0.48 33.04
C ASN A 364 39.94 0.22 31.78
N VAL A 365 40.50 -0.47 30.79
CA VAL A 365 39.73 -0.99 29.64
C VAL A 365 38.60 -1.90 30.10
N THR A 366 38.84 -2.74 31.10
CA THR A 366 37.86 -3.70 31.59
C THR A 366 36.80 -3.05 32.48
N ASN A 367 37.20 -2.19 33.43
CA ASN A 367 36.28 -1.40 34.24
C ASN A 367 35.35 -0.52 33.37
N ALA A 368 35.90 0.12 32.34
CA ALA A 368 35.12 0.93 31.41
C ALA A 368 34.16 0.08 30.55
N TYR A 369 34.60 -1.10 30.11
CA TYR A 369 33.75 -2.06 29.40
C TYR A 369 32.57 -2.52 30.27
N ALA A 370 32.83 -3.01 31.47
CA ALA A 370 31.82 -3.46 32.43
C ALA A 370 30.84 -2.33 32.79
N GLY A 371 31.36 -1.14 33.10
CA GLY A 371 30.55 0.02 33.46
C GLY A 371 29.60 0.46 32.32
N SER A 372 30.07 0.42 31.07
CA SER A 372 29.23 0.73 29.92
C SER A 372 28.02 -0.22 29.79
N ILE A 373 28.19 -1.52 30.12
CA ILE A 373 27.11 -2.52 30.12
C ILE A 373 26.18 -2.29 31.32
N ALA A 374 26.72 -2.06 32.51
CA ALA A 374 25.94 -1.84 33.74
C ALA A 374 25.02 -0.61 33.61
N TRP A 375 25.53 0.52 33.10
CA TRP A 375 24.74 1.72 32.85
C TRP A 375 23.70 1.52 31.74
N SER A 376 24.05 0.80 30.67
CA SER A 376 23.10 0.43 29.62
C SER A 376 21.92 -0.37 30.19
N ASN A 377 22.21 -1.34 31.07
CA ASN A 377 21.22 -2.16 31.77
C ASN A 377 20.35 -1.30 32.69
N PHE A 378 20.95 -0.41 33.47
CA PHE A 378 20.25 0.48 34.40
C PHE A 378 19.28 1.43 33.68
N PHE A 379 19.79 2.26 32.75
CA PHE A 379 18.99 3.33 32.16
C PHE A 379 17.97 2.81 31.16
N SER A 380 18.27 1.77 30.38
CA SER A 380 17.30 1.24 29.42
C SER A 380 16.02 0.73 30.07
N ARG A 381 16.08 0.25 31.32
CA ARG A 381 14.88 -0.14 32.09
C ARG A 381 14.13 1.05 32.65
N LEU A 382 14.86 2.10 33.04
CA LEU A 382 14.27 3.31 33.62
C LEU A 382 13.65 4.23 32.58
N THR A 383 14.28 4.34 31.40
CA THR A 383 13.89 5.27 30.33
C THR A 383 13.22 4.59 29.14
N HIS A 384 13.25 3.26 29.05
CA HIS A 384 12.86 2.50 27.86
C HIS A 384 13.57 2.94 26.56
N SER A 385 14.76 3.56 26.70
CA SER A 385 15.59 4.04 25.59
C SER A 385 17.01 3.49 25.68
N HIS A 386 17.62 3.21 24.53
CA HIS A 386 19.00 2.73 24.45
C HIS A 386 19.75 3.45 23.34
N PRO A 387 20.48 4.55 23.65
CA PRO A 387 21.19 5.33 22.63
C PRO A 387 22.42 4.59 22.07
N GLY A 388 22.92 3.59 22.81
CA GLY A 388 24.06 2.76 22.46
C GLY A 388 25.07 2.68 23.60
N ARG A 389 25.80 1.56 23.70
CA ARG A 389 26.77 1.33 24.79
C ARG A 389 27.87 2.39 24.89
N VAL A 390 28.30 2.96 23.75
CA VAL A 390 29.37 3.97 23.69
C VAL A 390 28.99 5.26 24.45
N VAL A 391 27.71 5.65 24.46
CA VAL A 391 27.26 6.81 25.24
C VAL A 391 27.45 6.56 26.74
N TRP A 392 27.14 5.34 27.18
CA TRP A 392 27.28 4.93 28.57
C TRP A 392 28.74 4.72 28.99
N LEU A 393 29.62 4.35 28.04
CA LEU A 393 31.07 4.37 28.23
C LEU A 393 31.56 5.78 28.57
N ILE A 394 31.19 6.79 27.75
CA ILE A 394 31.56 8.19 27.99
C ILE A 394 31.02 8.66 29.34
N PHE A 395 29.76 8.31 29.65
CA PHE A 395 29.14 8.62 30.93
C PHE A 395 29.89 8.03 32.13
N ASN A 396 30.30 6.76 32.05
CA ASN A 396 31.07 6.10 33.10
C ASN A 396 32.42 6.79 33.35
N VAL A 397 33.15 7.09 32.27
CA VAL A 397 34.44 7.78 32.33
C VAL A 397 34.27 9.19 32.91
N ALA A 398 33.23 9.92 32.50
CA ALA A 398 32.96 11.27 33.01
C ALA A 398 32.67 11.28 34.52
N ILE A 399 31.89 10.32 35.03
CA ILE A 399 31.64 10.17 36.48
C ILE A 399 32.95 9.88 37.21
N ALA A 400 33.78 8.96 36.70
CA ALA A 400 35.05 8.65 37.33
C ALA A 400 36.00 9.85 37.38
N VAL A 401 36.11 10.62 36.28
CA VAL A 401 36.88 11.88 36.25
C VAL A 401 36.36 12.90 37.26
N LEU A 402 35.04 13.02 37.39
CA LEU A 402 34.42 13.91 38.37
C LEU A 402 34.75 13.49 39.80
N LEU A 403 34.65 12.19 40.11
CA LEU A 403 34.99 11.63 41.42
C LEU A 403 36.45 11.91 41.79
N MET A 404 37.38 11.73 40.84
CA MET A 404 38.80 12.06 41.06
C MET A 404 39.04 13.56 41.26
N SER A 405 38.29 14.41 40.56
CA SER A 405 38.40 15.87 40.70
C SER A 405 37.93 16.36 42.07
N PHE A 406 37.11 15.58 42.78
CA PHE A 406 36.67 15.86 44.15
C PHE A 406 37.62 15.31 45.23
N GLY A 407 38.78 14.76 44.88
CA GLY A 407 39.79 14.34 45.87
C GLY A 407 39.44 13.06 46.63
N ILE A 408 38.62 12.18 46.04
CA ILE A 408 38.12 10.94 46.69
C ILE A 408 39.24 9.95 47.11
N TYR A 409 40.47 10.14 46.63
CA TYR A 409 41.62 9.33 47.00
C TYR A 409 41.86 9.29 48.53
N GLU A 410 41.74 10.43 49.22
CA GLU A 410 41.96 10.51 50.69
C GLU A 410 40.82 9.87 51.52
N GLY A 411 39.67 9.57 50.91
CA GLY A 411 38.49 8.98 51.57
C GLY A 411 38.16 7.55 51.13
N LEU A 412 39.09 6.89 50.44
CA LEU A 412 38.85 5.64 49.73
C LEU A 412 38.41 4.50 50.65
N GLU A 413 39.09 4.32 51.78
CA GLU A 413 38.79 3.25 52.74
C GLU A 413 37.36 3.33 53.28
N HIS A 414 36.90 4.54 53.60
CA HIS A 414 35.55 4.79 54.09
C HIS A 414 34.50 4.51 53.00
N ILE A 415 34.76 4.93 51.76
CA ILE A 415 33.86 4.70 50.63
C ILE A 415 33.78 3.21 50.30
N LEU A 416 34.92 2.51 50.25
CA LEU A 416 34.98 1.07 50.02
C LEU A 416 34.32 0.28 51.15
N GLY A 417 34.48 0.71 52.40
CA GLY A 417 33.80 0.14 53.56
C GLY A 417 32.28 0.19 53.44
N LEU A 418 31.71 1.37 53.15
CA LEU A 418 30.26 1.53 52.94
C LEU A 418 29.75 0.78 51.72
N TYR A 419 30.51 0.82 50.62
CA TYR A 419 30.19 0.08 49.39
C TYR A 419 30.18 -1.44 49.63
N SER A 420 31.13 -1.96 50.42
CA SER A 420 31.27 -3.40 50.70
C SER A 420 29.98 -3.98 51.30
N ILE A 421 29.31 -3.25 52.19
CA ILE A 421 28.07 -3.68 52.85
C ILE A 421 26.97 -3.95 51.82
N VAL A 422 26.78 -3.04 50.88
CA VAL A 422 25.74 -3.16 49.87
C VAL A 422 26.10 -4.22 48.83
N ALA A 423 27.37 -4.27 48.40
CA ALA A 423 27.86 -5.24 47.43
C ALA A 423 27.79 -6.68 47.95
N ILE A 424 28.20 -6.93 49.19
CA ILE A 424 28.19 -8.27 49.77
C ILE A 424 26.77 -8.72 50.12
N ALA A 425 25.87 -7.82 50.52
CA ALA A 425 24.45 -8.13 50.70
C ALA A 425 23.81 -8.60 49.39
N TRP A 426 24.16 -7.96 48.28
CA TRP A 426 23.70 -8.33 46.94
C TRP A 426 24.22 -9.72 46.53
N VAL A 427 25.52 -9.94 46.62
CA VAL A 427 26.14 -11.24 46.28
C VAL A 427 25.65 -12.36 47.20
N GLY A 428 25.49 -12.07 48.49
CA GLY A 428 24.92 -12.98 49.48
C GLY A 428 23.50 -13.40 49.12
N ALA A 429 22.64 -12.47 48.70
CA ALA A 429 21.26 -12.77 48.30
C ALA A 429 21.20 -13.65 47.04
N ILE A 430 22.04 -13.39 46.03
CA ILE A 430 22.13 -14.27 44.84
C ILE A 430 22.63 -15.66 45.25
N THR A 431 23.68 -15.71 46.06
CA THR A 431 24.28 -16.99 46.50
C THR A 431 23.25 -17.82 47.28
N ALA A 432 22.49 -17.21 48.18
CA ALA A 432 21.42 -17.87 48.92
C ALA A 432 20.34 -18.42 47.97
N ASP A 433 19.96 -17.68 46.92
CA ASP A 433 19.02 -18.17 45.91
C ASP A 433 19.55 -19.43 45.19
N LEU A 434 20.79 -19.36 44.71
CA LEU A 434 21.40 -20.40 43.89
C LEU A 434 21.74 -21.66 44.68
N VAL A 435 22.23 -21.51 45.91
CA VAL A 435 22.76 -22.60 46.74
C VAL A 435 21.71 -23.17 47.69
N ILE A 436 20.75 -22.37 48.15
CA ILE A 436 19.75 -22.79 49.14
C ILE A 436 18.37 -22.91 48.50
N ASN A 437 17.82 -21.84 47.93
CA ASN A 437 16.43 -21.84 47.46
C ASN A 437 16.18 -22.82 46.30
N ARG A 438 17.08 -22.86 45.31
CA ARG A 438 16.92 -23.74 44.15
C ARG A 438 17.01 -25.22 44.51
N PRO A 439 18.04 -25.69 45.26
CA PRO A 439 18.09 -27.10 45.66
C PRO A 439 16.93 -27.53 46.57
N LEU A 440 16.38 -26.60 47.38
CA LEU A 440 15.20 -26.86 48.22
C LEU A 440 13.87 -26.78 47.45
N GLY A 441 13.87 -26.47 46.15
CA GLY A 441 12.66 -26.34 45.34
C GLY A 441 11.83 -25.08 45.65
N LEU A 442 12.38 -24.11 46.37
CA LEU A 442 11.74 -22.82 46.66
C LEU A 442 11.82 -21.83 45.48
N ALA A 443 12.77 -22.07 44.57
CA ALA A 443 12.97 -21.31 43.33
C ALA A 443 12.93 -22.25 42.11
N PRO A 444 12.53 -21.76 40.91
CA PRO A 444 12.53 -22.58 39.69
C PRO A 444 13.92 -23.13 39.36
N GLU A 445 14.01 -24.32 38.76
CA GLU A 445 15.30 -24.93 38.41
C GLU A 445 16.12 -24.09 37.41
N ARG A 446 15.44 -23.47 36.42
CA ARG A 446 16.06 -22.63 35.39
C ARG A 446 15.97 -21.14 35.76
N ILE A 447 17.00 -20.37 35.39
CA ILE A 447 16.91 -18.90 35.46
C ILE A 447 16.08 -18.37 34.29
N GLU A 448 15.05 -17.62 34.65
CA GLU A 448 14.28 -16.80 33.73
C GLU A 448 14.74 -15.34 33.85
N PHE A 449 14.95 -14.67 32.72
CA PHE A 449 15.48 -13.29 32.67
C PHE A 449 14.61 -12.35 31.84
N ARG A 450 13.66 -12.89 31.07
CA ARG A 450 12.83 -12.12 30.14
C ARG A 450 11.76 -11.35 30.92
N ARG A 451 11.67 -10.03 30.65
CA ARG A 451 10.69 -9.11 31.25
C ARG A 451 9.25 -9.66 31.27
N ALA A 452 8.84 -10.32 30.19
CA ALA A 452 7.49 -10.86 30.03
C ALA A 452 7.12 -11.96 31.04
N HIS A 453 8.11 -12.60 31.67
CA HIS A 453 7.91 -13.73 32.59
C HIS A 453 8.23 -13.37 34.04
N LEU A 454 8.74 -12.16 34.30
CA LEU A 454 9.20 -11.75 35.63
C LEU A 454 8.27 -10.70 36.26
N TYR A 455 8.17 -10.77 37.59
CA TYR A 455 7.69 -9.67 38.40
C TYR A 455 8.63 -8.47 38.30
N ASP A 456 8.10 -7.25 38.42
CA ASP A 456 8.95 -6.07 38.47
C ASP A 456 9.85 -6.09 39.71
N VAL A 457 9.29 -6.43 40.87
CA VAL A 457 10.06 -6.65 42.10
C VAL A 457 9.79 -8.03 42.64
N ASN A 458 10.85 -8.80 42.88
CA ASN A 458 10.78 -10.02 43.66
C ASN A 458 11.36 -9.75 45.07
N PRO A 459 10.56 -9.93 46.14
CA PRO A 459 10.99 -9.61 47.51
C PRO A 459 12.01 -10.61 48.06
N VAL A 460 12.22 -11.78 47.44
CA VAL A 460 13.14 -12.80 47.97
C VAL A 460 14.57 -12.28 47.99
N GLY A 461 15.10 -11.89 46.84
CA GLY A 461 16.45 -11.36 46.70
C GLY A 461 16.52 -9.89 47.12
N LEU A 462 15.61 -9.04 46.62
CA LEU A 462 15.65 -7.61 46.92
C LEU A 462 15.36 -7.32 48.40
N GLY A 463 14.40 -8.05 49.00
CA GLY A 463 14.07 -7.90 50.42
C GLY A 463 15.17 -8.45 51.33
N ALA A 464 15.75 -9.61 51.00
CA ALA A 464 16.88 -10.16 51.76
C ALA A 464 18.11 -9.24 51.71
N MET A 465 18.44 -8.71 50.52
CA MET A 465 19.51 -7.72 50.36
C MET A 465 19.21 -6.45 51.18
N GLY A 466 17.98 -5.94 51.13
CA GLY A 466 17.58 -4.76 51.89
C GLY A 466 17.69 -4.94 53.41
N LEU A 467 17.25 -6.09 53.93
CA LEU A 467 17.39 -6.43 55.36
C LEU A 467 18.85 -6.57 55.77
N ALA A 468 19.67 -7.22 54.94
CA ALA A 468 21.09 -7.40 55.18
C ALA A 468 21.84 -6.07 55.17
N ALA A 469 21.62 -5.24 54.15
CA ALA A 469 22.23 -3.93 54.04
C ALA A 469 21.82 -3.02 55.20
N ALA A 470 20.54 -2.99 55.59
CA ALA A 470 20.07 -2.19 56.71
C ALA A 470 20.67 -2.65 58.05
N GLY A 471 20.67 -3.96 58.32
CA GLY A 471 21.24 -4.51 59.55
C GLY A 471 22.75 -4.28 59.66
N ALA A 472 23.48 -4.49 58.56
CA ALA A 472 24.90 -4.23 58.48
C ALA A 472 25.24 -2.73 58.56
N MET A 473 24.43 -1.85 57.98
CA MET A 473 24.60 -0.40 58.10
C MET A 473 24.43 0.05 59.56
N LEU A 474 23.38 -0.42 60.24
CA LEU A 474 23.20 -0.15 61.68
C LEU A 474 24.41 -0.66 62.50
N CYS A 475 24.96 -1.81 62.15
CA CYS A 475 26.16 -2.33 62.76
C CYS A 475 27.39 -1.46 62.49
N HIS A 476 27.61 -1.04 61.25
CA HIS A 476 28.73 -0.20 60.84
C HIS A 476 28.77 1.16 61.56
N PHE A 477 27.59 1.72 61.88
CA PHE A 477 27.46 2.95 62.66
C PHE A 477 27.37 2.74 64.18
N GLY A 478 27.66 1.53 64.66
CA GLY A 478 27.82 1.26 66.09
C GLY A 478 26.53 1.01 66.87
N ALA A 479 25.38 0.82 66.22
CA ALA A 479 24.09 0.60 66.92
C ALA A 479 24.08 -0.65 67.82
N PHE A 480 24.96 -1.62 67.56
CA PHE A 480 25.13 -2.85 68.35
C PHE A 480 26.41 -2.86 69.20
N GLY A 481 27.08 -1.72 69.35
CA GLY A 481 28.33 -1.56 70.10
C GLY A 481 29.61 -1.79 69.28
N ALA A 482 30.73 -1.30 69.81
CA ALA A 482 32.03 -1.27 69.13
C ALA A 482 32.61 -2.65 68.81
N ALA A 483 32.26 -3.69 69.59
CA ALA A 483 32.80 -5.04 69.40
C ALA A 483 32.29 -5.72 68.12
N ILE A 484 31.07 -5.39 67.67
CA ILE A 484 30.43 -6.01 66.50
C ILE A 484 30.63 -5.15 65.25
N GLN A 485 30.84 -3.84 65.42
CA GLN A 485 30.98 -2.87 64.33
C GLN A 485 31.93 -3.29 63.19
N PRO A 486 33.14 -3.85 63.45
CA PRO A 486 34.04 -4.31 62.39
C PRO A 486 33.47 -5.47 61.56
N PHE A 487 32.48 -6.21 62.07
CA PHE A 487 31.88 -7.38 61.42
C PHE A 487 30.67 -7.05 60.55
N ALA A 488 30.36 -5.78 60.29
CA ALA A 488 29.23 -5.36 59.49
C ALA A 488 29.15 -6.08 58.12
N ALA A 489 30.28 -6.24 57.42
CA ALA A 489 30.32 -6.94 56.13
C ALA A 489 30.00 -8.45 56.23
N PHE A 490 30.41 -9.11 57.32
CA PHE A 490 30.04 -10.50 57.58
C PHE A 490 28.54 -10.65 57.86
N ILE A 491 27.94 -9.70 58.58
CA ILE A 491 26.49 -9.65 58.80
C ILE A 491 25.76 -9.48 57.47
N ALA A 492 26.24 -8.59 56.60
CA ALA A 492 25.68 -8.39 55.27
C ALA A 492 25.75 -9.65 54.39
N LEU A 493 26.76 -10.50 54.55
CA LEU A 493 26.84 -11.81 53.88
C LEU A 493 25.92 -12.87 54.53
N GLY A 494 25.83 -12.89 55.86
CA GLY A 494 25.13 -13.92 56.61
C GLY A 494 23.61 -13.77 56.60
N VAL A 495 23.09 -12.55 56.73
CA VAL A 495 21.64 -12.28 56.78
C VAL A 495 20.89 -12.81 55.56
N PRO A 496 21.35 -12.63 54.30
CA PRO A 496 20.66 -13.16 53.13
C PRO A 496 20.55 -14.69 53.12
N MET A 497 21.51 -15.42 53.70
CA MET A 497 21.51 -16.89 53.77
C MET A 497 20.30 -17.43 54.55
N ILE A 498 19.71 -16.61 55.42
CA ILE A 498 18.53 -16.94 56.21
C ILE A 498 17.29 -16.22 55.66
N ALA A 499 17.41 -14.92 55.39
CA ALA A 499 16.30 -14.09 54.96
C ALA A 499 15.75 -14.49 53.59
N ALA A 500 16.60 -14.83 52.61
CA ALA A 500 16.12 -15.21 51.28
C ALA A 500 15.32 -16.53 51.31
N PRO A 501 15.79 -17.62 51.96
CA PRO A 501 14.96 -18.82 52.14
C PRO A 501 13.69 -18.58 52.95
N ALA A 502 13.74 -17.79 54.01
CA ALA A 502 12.56 -17.48 54.83
C ALA A 502 11.49 -16.73 54.02
N ILE A 503 11.89 -15.72 53.23
CA ILE A 503 10.97 -14.96 52.37
C ILE A 503 10.42 -15.86 51.24
N ALA A 504 11.27 -16.70 50.64
CA ALA A 504 10.85 -17.63 49.59
C ALA A 504 9.86 -18.68 50.12
N ALA A 505 10.10 -19.24 51.31
CA ALA A 505 9.20 -20.19 51.96
C ALA A 505 7.86 -19.54 52.33
N ALA A 506 7.86 -18.29 52.81
CA ALA A 506 6.64 -17.56 53.14
C ALA A 506 5.83 -17.14 51.90
N GLY A 507 6.50 -16.83 50.78
CA GLY A 507 5.88 -16.37 49.54
C GLY A 507 5.54 -17.49 48.52
N GLY A 508 6.15 -18.67 48.67
CA GLY A 508 6.18 -19.73 47.65
C GLY A 508 6.94 -19.33 46.37
N HIS A 509 6.91 -20.21 45.36
CA HIS A 509 7.46 -19.95 44.01
C HIS A 509 6.81 -18.76 43.27
N ARG A 510 5.78 -18.16 43.88
CA ARG A 510 4.89 -17.16 43.29
C ARG A 510 5.62 -15.94 42.74
N PHE A 511 6.68 -15.47 43.38
CA PHE A 511 7.34 -14.21 42.98
C PHE A 511 8.44 -14.38 41.91
N TYR A 512 8.82 -15.61 41.57
CA TYR A 512 9.84 -15.86 40.54
C TYR A 512 9.29 -15.75 39.12
N LEU A 513 8.08 -16.27 38.89
CA LEU A 513 7.48 -16.32 37.55
C LEU A 513 6.10 -15.68 37.57
N ALA A 514 5.96 -14.57 36.83
CA ALA A 514 4.67 -13.93 36.60
C ALA A 514 3.79 -14.71 35.61
N ARG A 515 4.40 -15.48 34.72
CA ARG A 515 3.74 -16.45 33.84
C ARG A 515 4.69 -17.58 33.44
N GLN A 516 4.14 -18.77 33.23
CA GLN A 516 4.89 -19.95 32.79
C GLN A 516 5.53 -19.70 31.40
N PRO A 517 6.86 -19.87 31.24
CA PRO A 517 7.50 -19.91 29.93
C PRO A 517 7.11 -21.19 29.19
N ALA A 518 7.07 -21.14 27.87
CA ALA A 518 6.87 -22.35 27.07
C ALA A 518 8.02 -23.34 27.33
N PRO A 519 7.75 -24.65 27.45
CA PRO A 519 8.79 -25.65 27.62
C PRO A 519 9.72 -25.63 26.40
N VAL A 520 10.97 -25.23 26.61
CA VAL A 520 12.05 -25.38 25.62
C VAL A 520 12.70 -26.72 25.95
N SER A 521 12.57 -27.71 25.07
CA SER A 521 13.12 -29.05 25.27
C SER A 521 14.64 -28.99 25.42
N ASP A 522 15.14 -29.28 26.63
CA ASP A 522 16.57 -29.43 26.93
C ASP A 522 17.08 -30.86 26.64
N GLU A 523 16.19 -31.82 26.32
CA GLU A 523 16.52 -33.26 26.31
C GLU A 523 17.12 -33.80 25.00
N LEU A 524 17.20 -33.02 23.93
CA LEU A 524 17.86 -33.45 22.70
C LEU A 524 18.86 -32.39 22.26
N GLY A 525 20.12 -32.81 22.13
CA GLY A 525 21.20 -32.03 21.55
C GLY A 525 21.01 -31.81 20.05
N GLU A 526 19.92 -31.16 19.65
CA GLU A 526 19.81 -30.63 18.30
C GLU A 526 20.47 -29.26 18.25
N GLU A 527 21.56 -29.21 17.48
CA GLU A 527 21.95 -27.99 16.79
C GLU A 527 20.73 -27.47 16.03
N GLY A 528 20.27 -26.24 16.31
CA GLY A 528 19.41 -25.53 15.36
C GLY A 528 17.90 -25.53 15.62
N ALA A 529 17.45 -25.07 16.79
CA ALA A 529 16.18 -24.34 16.77
C ALA A 529 16.39 -23.07 15.94
N ALA A 530 15.72 -22.99 14.78
CA ALA A 530 15.93 -21.92 13.81
C ALA A 530 15.69 -20.55 14.46
N PRO A 531 16.53 -19.53 14.17
CA PRO A 531 16.31 -18.18 14.62
C PRO A 531 14.91 -17.70 14.21
N GLU A 532 14.20 -17.07 15.15
CA GLU A 532 12.83 -16.61 14.93
C GLU A 532 12.81 -15.08 14.75
N PRO A 533 12.04 -14.55 13.78
CA PRO A 533 11.97 -13.13 13.55
C PRO A 533 11.19 -12.41 14.65
N CYS A 534 11.76 -11.32 15.16
CA CYS A 534 11.08 -10.42 16.09
C CYS A 534 10.06 -9.53 15.36
N VAL A 535 8.81 -9.49 15.81
CA VAL A 535 7.74 -8.70 15.16
C VAL A 535 7.92 -7.18 15.20
N ILE A 536 8.90 -6.66 15.96
CA ILE A 536 9.18 -5.21 16.08
C ILE A 536 10.42 -4.80 15.27
N CYS A 537 11.51 -5.53 15.40
CA CYS A 537 12.78 -5.19 14.74
C CYS A 537 13.11 -6.06 13.54
N GLU A 538 12.33 -7.11 13.28
CA GLU A 538 12.42 -8.02 12.13
C GLU A 538 13.72 -8.84 12.03
N TYR A 539 14.72 -8.58 12.88
CA TYR A 539 15.87 -9.45 13.05
C TYR A 539 15.48 -10.80 13.67
N SER A 540 16.24 -11.84 13.33
CA SER A 540 16.02 -13.20 13.84
C SER A 540 16.92 -13.50 15.04
N PHE A 541 16.35 -14.12 16.08
CA PHE A 541 17.05 -14.43 17.33
C PHE A 541 16.78 -15.87 17.76
N GLU A 542 17.68 -16.42 18.59
CA GLU A 542 17.48 -17.75 19.18
C GLU A 542 16.21 -17.78 20.05
N PRO A 543 15.46 -18.90 20.09
CA PRO A 543 14.22 -18.99 20.87
C PRO A 543 14.37 -18.65 22.35
N GLU A 544 15.55 -18.88 22.93
CA GLU A 544 15.85 -18.50 24.31
C GLU A 544 15.82 -16.98 24.55
N ASP A 545 16.08 -16.15 23.53
CA ASP A 545 15.99 -14.69 23.63
C ASP A 545 14.58 -14.15 23.29
N MET A 546 13.66 -15.03 22.88
CA MET A 546 12.34 -14.67 22.36
C MET A 546 11.22 -14.91 23.39
N ALA A 547 10.21 -14.04 23.37
CA ALA A 547 8.99 -14.18 24.15
C ALA A 547 7.76 -13.91 23.28
N HIS A 548 6.61 -14.51 23.61
CA HIS A 548 5.34 -14.15 22.94
C HIS A 548 4.72 -12.90 23.58
N CYS A 549 4.44 -11.87 22.78
CA CYS A 549 3.78 -10.64 23.20
C CYS A 549 2.32 -10.59 22.69
N PRO A 550 1.31 -10.64 23.58
CA PRO A 550 -0.09 -10.59 23.17
C PRO A 550 -0.52 -9.21 22.62
N ALA A 551 0.13 -8.12 23.02
CA ALA A 551 -0.17 -6.78 22.47
C ALA A 551 0.14 -6.67 20.98
N TYR A 552 1.20 -7.34 20.52
CA TYR A 552 1.61 -7.37 19.11
C TYR A 552 1.17 -8.64 18.38
N GLY A 553 0.64 -9.63 19.09
CA GLY A 553 0.19 -10.91 18.53
C GLY A 553 1.33 -11.72 17.89
N GLY A 554 2.54 -11.70 18.46
CA GLY A 554 3.69 -12.41 17.89
C GLY A 554 4.92 -12.45 18.79
N ARG A 555 6.02 -13.06 18.31
CA ARG A 555 7.26 -13.21 19.07
C ARG A 555 8.11 -11.93 19.05
N ILE A 556 8.61 -11.54 20.21
CA ILE A 556 9.41 -10.34 20.45
C ILE A 556 10.73 -10.74 21.11
N CYS A 557 11.85 -10.14 20.69
CA CYS A 557 13.14 -10.37 21.35
C CYS A 557 13.23 -9.64 22.69
N SER A 558 14.10 -10.12 23.59
CA SER A 558 14.26 -9.59 24.95
C SER A 558 14.59 -8.09 24.98
N LEU A 559 15.41 -7.59 24.03
CA LEU A 559 15.73 -6.17 23.92
C LEU A 559 14.51 -5.34 23.51
N CYS A 560 13.81 -5.75 22.45
CA CYS A 560 12.58 -5.07 22.03
C CYS A 560 11.55 -5.06 23.17
N CYS A 561 11.41 -6.19 23.88
CA CYS A 561 10.53 -6.30 25.04
C CYS A 561 10.93 -5.36 26.19
N SER A 562 12.23 -5.24 26.47
CA SER A 562 12.74 -4.33 27.52
C SER A 562 12.48 -2.86 27.18
N LEU A 563 12.68 -2.49 25.92
CA LEU A 563 12.57 -1.12 25.44
C LEU A 563 11.15 -0.72 25.02
N ASP A 564 10.19 -1.64 24.89
CA ASP A 564 8.82 -1.30 24.50
C ASP A 564 7.95 -1.01 25.73
N ALA A 565 7.53 0.26 25.86
CA ALA A 565 6.63 0.70 26.93
C ALA A 565 5.15 0.68 26.53
N ARG A 566 4.84 0.56 25.22
CA ARG A 566 3.48 0.67 24.67
C ARG A 566 2.64 -0.56 24.95
N CYS A 567 3.28 -1.72 25.07
CA CYS A 567 2.59 -2.97 25.43
C CYS A 567 1.96 -2.95 26.84
N HIS A 568 2.31 -1.99 27.69
CA HIS A 568 1.81 -1.84 29.07
C HIS A 568 1.86 -3.11 29.93
N ASP A 569 2.79 -4.01 29.59
CA ASP A 569 2.96 -5.33 30.20
C ASP A 569 1.68 -6.18 30.23
N VAL A 570 0.77 -6.03 29.25
CA VAL A 570 -0.47 -6.84 29.17
C VAL A 570 -0.23 -8.36 29.14
N CYS A 571 1.02 -8.78 28.90
CA CYS A 571 1.46 -10.16 29.00
C CYS A 571 1.48 -10.73 30.43
N LYS A 572 1.45 -9.89 31.48
CA LYS A 572 1.50 -10.29 32.89
C LYS A 572 0.45 -9.54 33.71
N THR A 573 -0.20 -10.23 34.63
CA THR A 573 -1.22 -9.67 35.53
C THR A 573 -0.66 -9.53 36.95
N ASP A 574 -1.03 -8.45 37.65
CA ASP A 574 -0.66 -8.24 39.06
C ASP A 574 0.86 -8.25 39.36
N ALA A 575 1.69 -8.09 38.33
CA ALA A 575 3.14 -8.27 38.41
C ALA A 575 3.94 -6.96 38.25
N ARG A 576 3.25 -5.85 37.95
CA ARG A 576 3.88 -4.53 37.80
C ARG A 576 4.14 -3.90 39.16
N LEU A 577 5.16 -3.04 39.26
CA LEU A 577 5.51 -2.32 40.48
C LEU A 577 4.28 -1.61 41.10
N THR A 578 3.48 -0.96 40.26
CA THR A 578 2.26 -0.26 40.70
C THR A 578 1.20 -1.21 41.27
N ASP A 579 1.05 -2.39 40.66
CA ASP A 579 0.08 -3.39 41.09
C ASP A 579 0.52 -4.02 42.42
N GLN A 580 1.81 -4.35 42.53
CA GLN A 580 2.43 -4.90 43.74
C GLN A 580 2.35 -3.90 44.91
N PHE A 581 2.67 -2.63 44.67
CA PHE A 581 2.55 -1.58 45.68
C PHE A 581 1.09 -1.38 46.13
N ALA A 582 0.15 -1.37 45.18
CA ALA A 582 -1.27 -1.29 45.51
C ALA A 582 -1.77 -2.50 46.31
N GLN A 583 -1.26 -3.71 46.05
CA GLN A 583 -1.56 -4.89 46.86
C GLN A 583 -0.96 -4.80 48.27
N LEU A 584 0.26 -4.28 48.41
CA LEU A 584 0.87 -4.05 49.72
C LEU A 584 0.07 -3.03 50.54
N LEU A 585 -0.29 -1.89 49.95
CA LEU A 585 -1.16 -0.90 50.62
C LEU A 585 -2.50 -1.51 51.02
N ARG A 586 -3.06 -2.41 50.21
CA ARG A 586 -4.31 -3.11 50.55
C ARG A 586 -4.18 -4.00 51.79
N ARG A 587 -3.00 -4.54 52.06
CA ARG A 587 -2.72 -5.38 53.24
C ARG A 587 -2.40 -4.56 54.49
N VAL A 588 -1.64 -3.48 54.33
CA VAL A 588 -1.11 -2.69 55.46
C VAL A 588 -2.06 -1.56 55.88
N MET A 589 -2.88 -1.02 54.97
CA MET A 589 -3.71 0.17 55.22
C MET A 589 -5.23 -0.10 55.17
N PRO A 590 -6.02 0.48 56.11
CA PRO A 590 -7.48 0.45 56.07
C PRO A 590 -8.03 1.12 54.79
N ALA A 591 -9.22 0.69 54.35
CA ALA A 591 -9.82 1.14 53.09
C ALA A 591 -10.01 2.67 52.98
N ALA A 592 -10.32 3.34 54.11
CA ALA A 592 -10.49 4.80 54.17
C ALA A 592 -9.17 5.57 54.00
N ALA A 593 -8.04 4.99 54.41
CA ALA A 593 -6.73 5.61 54.22
C ALA A 593 -6.25 5.41 52.78
N ARG A 594 -6.57 4.27 52.15
CA ARG A 594 -6.22 3.94 50.75
C ARG A 594 -6.75 4.94 49.72
N SER A 595 -8.01 5.34 49.82
CA SER A 595 -8.59 6.31 48.88
C SER A 595 -7.93 7.68 48.99
N ARG A 596 -7.47 8.05 50.19
CA ARG A 596 -6.73 9.30 50.43
C ARG A 596 -5.28 9.24 49.95
N THR A 597 -4.58 8.11 50.07
CA THR A 597 -3.18 7.97 49.60
C THR A 597 -3.05 7.96 48.08
N LEU A 598 -4.07 7.45 47.37
CA LEU A 598 -4.10 7.42 45.91
C LEU A 598 -4.49 8.77 45.28
N HIS A 599 -4.98 9.72 46.07
CA HIS A 599 -5.19 11.11 45.65
C HIS A 599 -3.84 11.83 45.46
N PRO A 600 -3.69 12.78 44.51
CA PRO A 600 -2.42 13.48 44.27
C PRO A 600 -1.77 14.06 45.53
N LEU A 601 -2.58 14.65 46.41
CA LEU A 601 -2.11 15.17 47.71
C LEU A 601 -1.56 14.07 48.64
N GLY A 602 -2.21 12.91 48.70
CA GLY A 602 -1.75 11.79 49.52
C GLY A 602 -0.45 11.18 48.98
N LEU A 603 -0.32 11.10 47.65
CA LEU A 603 0.92 10.68 46.99
C LEU A 603 2.05 11.67 47.27
N TYR A 604 1.79 12.97 47.18
CA TYR A 604 2.76 14.02 47.51
C TYR A 604 3.26 13.90 48.95
N LEU A 605 2.33 13.83 49.91
CA LEU A 605 2.69 13.68 51.33
C LEU A 605 3.49 12.41 51.57
N THR A 606 3.13 11.30 50.92
CA THR A 606 3.88 10.03 51.05
C THR A 606 5.30 10.16 50.51
N ILE A 607 5.48 10.69 49.30
CA ILE A 607 6.82 10.88 48.69
C ILE A 607 7.65 11.84 49.54
N LEU A 608 7.04 12.91 50.02
CA LEU A 608 7.72 13.89 50.88
C LEU A 608 8.15 13.27 52.20
N THR A 609 7.27 12.58 52.92
CA THR A 609 7.61 11.93 54.19
C THR A 609 8.73 10.91 54.02
N VAL A 610 8.70 10.09 52.96
CA VAL A 610 9.78 9.13 52.68
C VAL A 610 11.10 9.86 52.39
N SER A 611 11.07 10.90 51.55
CA SER A 611 12.27 11.67 51.20
C SER A 611 12.88 12.36 52.41
N LEU A 612 12.05 12.98 53.26
CA LEU A 612 12.49 13.61 54.52
C LEU A 612 13.04 12.57 55.50
N GLY A 613 12.43 11.38 55.58
CA GLY A 613 12.94 10.28 56.39
C GLY A 613 14.33 9.84 55.95
N VAL A 614 14.58 9.70 54.65
CA VAL A 614 15.89 9.32 54.10
C VAL A 614 16.93 10.42 54.34
N ILE A 615 16.60 11.68 54.04
CA ILE A 615 17.52 12.82 54.25
C ILE A 615 17.84 12.96 55.74
N GLY A 616 16.82 12.86 56.61
CA GLY A 616 16.98 12.95 58.05
C GLY A 616 17.83 11.81 58.61
N ALA A 617 17.59 10.57 58.15
CA ALA A 617 18.40 9.43 58.53
C ALA A 617 19.87 9.60 58.10
N ALA A 618 20.12 10.06 56.87
CA ALA A 618 21.48 10.31 56.37
C ALA A 618 22.21 11.40 57.18
N LEU A 619 21.56 12.52 57.48
CA LEU A 619 22.17 13.60 58.27
C LEU A 619 22.33 13.22 59.75
N ALA A 620 21.40 12.44 60.31
CA ALA A 620 21.54 11.88 61.65
C ALA A 620 22.75 10.94 61.73
N LEU A 621 22.97 10.14 60.67
CA LEU A 621 24.13 9.26 60.52
C LEU A 621 25.44 10.05 60.55
N VAL A 622 25.52 11.13 59.78
CA VAL A 622 26.67 12.05 59.77
C VAL A 622 26.89 12.67 61.15
N GLY A 623 25.81 13.04 61.84
CA GLY A 623 25.87 13.55 63.20
C GLY A 623 26.42 12.52 64.20
N VAL A 624 25.96 11.27 64.12
CA VAL A 624 26.46 10.16 64.96
C VAL A 624 27.93 9.89 64.67
N GLN A 625 28.34 9.86 63.41
CA GLN A 625 29.74 9.66 63.02
C GLN A 625 30.65 10.76 63.57
N ALA A 626 30.24 12.03 63.47
CA ALA A 626 31.00 13.16 64.03
C ALA A 626 31.16 13.09 65.56
N HIS A 627 30.27 12.39 66.28
CA HIS A 627 30.40 12.14 67.72
C HIS A 627 31.31 10.95 68.04
N LEU A 628 31.41 9.96 67.15
CA LEU A 628 32.22 8.76 67.33
C LEU A 628 33.71 9.00 67.04
N ASP A 629 34.04 9.94 66.15
CA ASP A 629 35.43 10.28 65.77
C ASP A 629 36.19 11.13 66.83
N GLY A 630 35.71 11.14 68.09
CA GLY A 630 36.47 11.63 69.25
C GLY A 630 36.54 13.15 69.44
N GLY A 631 35.96 13.97 68.56
CA GLY A 631 35.84 15.41 68.75
C GLY A 631 34.45 15.80 69.26
N PRO A 632 34.29 16.62 70.32
CA PRO A 632 32.99 17.25 70.58
C PRO A 632 32.63 18.05 69.32
N PRO A 633 31.43 17.86 68.74
CA PRO A 633 31.03 18.67 67.59
C PRO A 633 31.24 20.14 67.94
N GLY A 634 32.00 20.85 67.12
CA GLY A 634 32.24 22.28 67.34
C GLY A 634 30.90 22.98 67.61
N PRO A 635 30.85 23.99 68.50
CA PRO A 635 29.61 24.65 68.88
C PRO A 635 28.88 25.13 67.62
N GLY A 636 27.79 24.43 67.26
CA GLY A 636 27.03 24.70 66.04
C GLY A 636 26.93 23.54 65.02
N ALA A 637 27.62 22.41 65.16
CA ALA A 637 27.51 21.32 64.19
C ALA A 637 26.07 20.78 64.05
N GLY A 638 25.35 20.63 65.17
CA GLY A 638 23.92 20.27 65.15
C GLY A 638 23.05 21.33 64.46
N ALA A 639 23.38 22.62 64.63
CA ALA A 639 22.71 23.70 63.92
C ALA A 639 23.03 23.68 62.41
N THR A 640 24.24 23.29 62.01
CA THR A 640 24.63 23.11 60.61
C THR A 640 23.90 21.93 59.97
N LEU A 641 23.83 20.77 60.65
CA LEU A 641 23.08 19.61 60.18
C LEU A 641 21.58 19.91 60.07
N TRP A 642 21.00 20.63 61.04
CA TRP A 642 19.62 21.07 60.97
C TRP A 642 19.36 22.05 59.82
N LYS A 643 20.25 23.02 59.59
CA LYS A 643 20.18 23.94 58.44
C LYS A 643 20.27 23.18 57.12
N ALA A 644 21.15 22.19 57.01
CA ALA A 644 21.26 21.31 55.85
C ALA A 644 19.98 20.50 55.64
N PHE A 645 19.41 19.91 56.70
CA PHE A 645 18.13 19.20 56.65
C PHE A 645 17.02 20.12 56.17
N ALA A 646 16.89 21.33 56.74
CA ALA A 646 15.86 22.29 56.35
C ALA A 646 16.00 22.72 54.88
N ALA A 647 17.22 22.99 54.40
CA ALA A 647 17.47 23.33 53.01
C ALA A 647 17.11 22.17 52.06
N MET A 648 17.56 20.95 52.36
CA MET A 648 17.24 19.77 51.56
C MET A 648 15.75 19.40 51.63
N ALA A 649 15.08 19.64 52.76
CA ALA A 649 13.66 19.42 52.93
C ALA A 649 12.81 20.30 52.01
N ILE A 650 13.19 21.58 51.84
CA ILE A 650 12.54 22.49 50.90
C ILE A 650 12.72 21.97 49.47
N ILE A 651 13.94 21.58 49.09
CA ILE A 651 14.23 21.02 47.77
C ILE A 651 13.41 19.74 47.53
N ALA A 652 13.35 18.85 48.52
CA ALA A 652 12.57 17.61 48.45
C ALA A 652 11.07 17.88 48.33
N ALA A 653 10.52 18.86 49.04
CA ALA A 653 9.12 19.28 48.91
C ALA A 653 8.80 19.79 47.50
N VAL A 654 9.62 20.70 46.96
CA VAL A 654 9.44 21.21 45.60
C VAL A 654 9.56 20.08 44.57
N ALA A 655 10.58 19.24 44.69
CA ALA A 655 10.80 18.11 43.77
C ALA A 655 9.66 17.08 43.83
N ALA A 656 9.18 16.73 45.02
CA ALA A 656 8.06 15.82 45.21
C ALA A 656 6.77 16.39 44.59
N TRP A 657 6.51 17.69 44.77
CA TRP A 657 5.34 18.33 44.17
C TRP A 657 5.42 18.35 42.65
N LEU A 658 6.56 18.77 42.09
CA LEU A 658 6.81 18.77 40.65
C LEU A 658 6.66 17.36 40.06
N PHE A 659 7.15 16.33 40.75
CA PHE A 659 7.00 14.94 40.32
C PHE A 659 5.53 14.51 40.27
N VAL A 660 4.75 14.80 41.32
CA VAL A 660 3.32 14.49 41.35
C VAL A 660 2.55 15.25 40.27
N LEU A 661 2.84 16.53 40.09
CA LEU A 661 2.19 17.38 39.10
C LEU A 661 2.52 16.92 37.67
N ALA A 662 3.78 16.59 37.40
CA ALA A 662 4.20 16.02 36.12
C ALA A 662 3.55 14.65 35.86
N ARG A 663 3.37 13.81 36.89
CA ARG A 663 2.66 12.53 36.78
C ARG A 663 1.18 12.72 36.46
N GLU A 664 0.52 13.67 37.12
CA GLU A 664 -0.91 13.94 36.90
C GLU A 664 -1.15 14.59 35.53
N SER A 665 -0.34 15.57 35.16
CA SER A 665 -0.36 16.19 33.82
C SER A 665 -0.19 15.13 32.71
N ARG A 666 0.78 14.22 32.86
CA ARG A 666 0.96 13.09 31.91
C ARG A 666 -0.25 12.15 31.88
N ARG A 667 -0.87 11.85 33.03
CA ARG A 667 -2.07 11.00 33.07
C ARG A 667 -3.25 11.63 32.34
N VAL A 668 -3.51 12.91 32.56
CA VAL A 668 -4.60 13.65 31.88
C VAL A 668 -4.32 13.74 30.38
N ALA A 669 -3.11 14.13 29.99
CA ALA A 669 -2.72 14.19 28.58
C ALA A 669 -2.85 12.82 27.88
N GLN A 670 -2.46 11.73 28.55
CA GLN A 670 -2.61 10.38 28.02
C GLN A 670 -4.07 9.95 27.89
N ALA A 671 -4.91 10.27 28.88
CA ALA A 671 -6.33 9.95 28.84
C ALA A 671 -7.04 10.66 27.67
N GLU A 672 -6.72 11.94 27.44
CA GLU A 672 -7.26 12.70 26.33
C GLU A 672 -6.77 12.17 24.97
N SER A 673 -5.46 11.88 24.84
CA SER A 673 -4.90 11.31 23.62
C SER A 673 -5.52 9.95 23.27
N ASN A 674 -5.73 9.09 24.28
CA ASN A 674 -6.40 7.80 24.08
C ASN A 674 -7.86 7.99 23.64
N ARG A 675 -8.55 9.00 24.18
CA ARG A 675 -9.92 9.34 23.79
C ARG A 675 -10.00 9.82 22.35
N GLN A 676 -9.12 10.72 21.93
CA GLN A 676 -9.03 11.20 20.54
C GLN A 676 -8.70 10.06 19.57
N THR A 677 -7.75 9.20 19.92
CA THR A 677 -7.38 8.03 19.09
C THR A 677 -8.58 7.09 18.90
N ARG A 678 -9.38 6.88 19.94
CA ARG A 678 -10.58 6.04 19.84
C ARG A 678 -11.62 6.67 18.91
N LEU A 679 -11.87 7.97 19.03
CA LEU A 679 -12.81 8.69 18.14
C LEU A 679 -12.37 8.62 16.68
N LEU A 680 -11.08 8.81 16.40
CA LEU A 680 -10.53 8.68 15.04
C LEU A 680 -10.68 7.27 14.47
N LEU A 681 -10.49 6.24 15.28
CA LEU A 681 -10.69 4.85 14.83
C LEU A 681 -12.16 4.55 14.54
N GLU A 682 -13.08 5.08 15.35
CA GLU A 682 -14.52 4.99 15.11
C GLU A 682 -14.93 5.72 13.81
N GLU A 683 -14.35 6.90 13.56
CA GLU A 683 -14.56 7.68 12.33
C GLU A 683 -14.03 6.96 11.08
N ILE A 684 -12.84 6.35 11.15
CA ILE A 684 -12.28 5.56 10.04
C ILE A 684 -13.17 4.37 9.69
N GLU A 685 -13.69 3.65 10.68
CA GLU A 685 -14.58 2.52 10.43
C GLU A 685 -15.94 2.98 9.86
N ALA A 686 -16.47 4.11 10.32
CA ALA A 686 -17.67 4.72 9.74
C ALA A 686 -17.46 5.11 8.26
N HIS A 687 -16.32 5.71 7.92
CA HIS A 687 -15.99 6.06 6.54
C HIS A 687 -15.90 4.84 5.61
N LYS A 688 -15.29 3.74 6.06
CA LYS A 688 -15.21 2.50 5.27
C LYS A 688 -16.58 1.91 4.95
N ALA A 689 -17.52 1.98 5.90
CA ALA A 689 -18.89 1.51 5.68
C ALA A 689 -19.59 2.36 4.61
N THR A 690 -19.48 3.69 4.72
CA THR A 690 -20.07 4.64 3.76
C THR A 690 -19.47 4.48 2.36
N ASP A 691 -18.14 4.32 2.25
CA ASP A 691 -17.47 4.10 0.95
C ASP A 691 -17.93 2.81 0.28
N ALA A 692 -18.18 1.75 1.05
CA ALA A 692 -18.70 0.48 0.53
C ALA A 692 -20.13 0.62 0.00
N GLU A 693 -21.00 1.39 0.67
CA GLU A 693 -22.36 1.68 0.20
C GLU A 693 -22.35 2.52 -1.08
N LEU A 694 -21.53 3.58 -1.12
CA LEU A 694 -21.37 4.42 -2.31
C LEU A 694 -20.92 3.60 -3.52
N ARG A 695 -19.97 2.69 -3.33
CA ARG A 695 -19.45 1.83 -4.40
C ARG A 695 -20.53 0.90 -4.96
N ARG A 696 -21.34 0.29 -4.10
CA ARG A 696 -22.47 -0.57 -4.54
C ARG A 696 -23.54 0.23 -5.29
N ALA A 697 -23.87 1.44 -4.81
CA ALA A 697 -24.86 2.29 -5.47
C ALA A 697 -24.41 2.69 -6.89
N LYS A 698 -23.12 2.99 -7.06
CA LYS A 698 -22.52 3.30 -8.36
C LYS A 698 -22.60 2.10 -9.31
N GLU A 699 -22.20 0.91 -8.85
CA GLU A 699 -22.22 -0.31 -9.67
C GLU A 699 -23.65 -0.66 -10.14
N ALA A 700 -24.66 -0.48 -9.29
CA ALA A 700 -26.06 -0.69 -9.66
C ALA A 700 -26.55 0.32 -10.72
N ALA A 701 -26.15 1.58 -10.62
CA ALA A 701 -26.51 2.62 -11.59
C ALA A 701 -25.88 2.36 -12.98
N GLU A 702 -24.60 1.97 -13.01
CA GLU A 702 -23.89 1.63 -14.25
C GLU A 702 -24.49 0.39 -14.93
N ALA A 703 -24.85 -0.64 -14.16
CA ALA A 703 -25.50 -1.84 -14.67
C ALA A 703 -26.87 -1.55 -15.32
N ALA A 704 -27.67 -0.67 -14.71
CA ALA A 704 -28.97 -0.26 -15.25
C ALA A 704 -28.83 0.47 -16.59
N ASN A 705 -27.82 1.35 -16.72
CA ASN A 705 -27.60 2.11 -17.94
C ASN A 705 -27.16 1.21 -19.11
N LEU A 706 -26.25 0.26 -18.84
CA LEU A 706 -25.81 -0.73 -19.83
C LEU A 706 -26.94 -1.65 -20.30
N ALA A 707 -27.87 -2.02 -19.41
CA ALA A 707 -29.05 -2.80 -19.76
C ALA A 707 -30.00 -2.05 -20.70
N LYS A 708 -30.20 -0.74 -20.47
CA LYS A 708 -31.04 0.12 -21.32
C LYS A 708 -30.53 0.18 -22.77
N THR A 709 -29.23 0.35 -22.97
CA THR A 709 -28.63 0.40 -24.32
C THR A 709 -28.75 -0.93 -25.06
N ARG A 710 -28.50 -2.06 -24.38
CA ARG A 710 -28.65 -3.40 -24.99
C ARG A 710 -30.09 -3.68 -25.44
N TYR A 711 -31.07 -3.24 -24.65
CA TYR A 711 -32.48 -3.45 -24.97
C TYR A 711 -32.91 -2.76 -26.28
N VAL A 712 -32.44 -1.54 -26.54
CA VAL A 712 -32.80 -0.79 -27.76
C VAL A 712 -32.22 -1.44 -29.02
N VAL A 713 -30.96 -1.89 -28.99
CA VAL A 713 -30.33 -2.58 -30.12
C VAL A 713 -31.05 -3.90 -30.43
N GLY A 714 -31.45 -4.66 -29.40
CA GLY A 714 -32.19 -5.91 -29.58
C GLY A 714 -33.54 -5.73 -30.27
N ILE A 715 -34.34 -4.74 -29.87
CA ILE A 715 -35.67 -4.47 -30.47
C ILE A 715 -35.59 -4.17 -31.96
N SER A 716 -34.58 -3.40 -32.40
CA SER A 716 -34.48 -3.04 -33.82
C SER A 716 -34.26 -4.25 -34.73
N HIS A 717 -33.58 -5.30 -34.25
CA HIS A 717 -33.45 -6.54 -34.99
C HIS A 717 -34.79 -7.28 -35.12
N GLU A 718 -35.59 -7.32 -34.05
CA GLU A 718 -36.92 -7.95 -34.08
C GLU A 718 -37.91 -7.23 -35.00
N LEU A 719 -37.78 -5.91 -35.18
CA LEU A 719 -38.67 -5.12 -36.04
C LEU A 719 -38.26 -5.14 -37.52
N ARG A 720 -36.97 -5.29 -37.85
CA ARG A 720 -36.48 -5.27 -39.24
C ARG A 720 -36.82 -6.53 -40.02
N ALA A 721 -36.73 -7.71 -39.41
CA ALA A 721 -37.00 -8.99 -40.08
C ALA A 721 -38.40 -9.06 -40.74
N PRO A 722 -39.52 -8.78 -40.04
CA PRO A 722 -40.85 -8.80 -40.66
C PRO A 722 -41.00 -7.71 -41.72
N LEU A 723 -40.33 -6.56 -41.55
CA LEU A 723 -40.42 -5.44 -42.47
C LEU A 723 -39.77 -5.73 -43.82
N ASN A 724 -38.61 -6.39 -43.81
CA ASN A 724 -37.92 -6.80 -45.03
C ASN A 724 -38.76 -7.76 -45.87
N ALA A 725 -39.45 -8.71 -45.22
CA ALA A 725 -40.36 -9.63 -45.91
C ALA A 725 -41.52 -8.87 -46.58
N ILE A 726 -42.18 -7.96 -45.85
CA ILE A 726 -43.28 -7.14 -46.38
C ILE A 726 -42.80 -6.30 -47.58
N PHE A 727 -41.64 -5.66 -47.46
CA PHE A 727 -41.08 -4.83 -48.52
C PHE A 727 -40.72 -5.66 -49.77
N GLY A 728 -40.06 -6.80 -49.59
CA GLY A 728 -39.66 -7.69 -50.68
C GLY A 728 -40.84 -8.27 -51.46
N TYR A 729 -41.84 -8.82 -50.78
CA TYR A 729 -43.04 -9.36 -51.45
C TYR A 729 -43.87 -8.27 -52.12
N ALA A 730 -43.93 -7.06 -51.55
CA ALA A 730 -44.56 -5.93 -52.21
C ALA A 730 -43.85 -5.57 -53.53
N GLN A 731 -42.51 -5.67 -53.59
CA GLN A 731 -41.77 -5.48 -54.84
C GLN A 731 -42.05 -6.58 -55.88
N ILE A 732 -42.14 -7.84 -55.46
CA ILE A 732 -42.46 -8.97 -56.36
C ILE A 732 -43.87 -8.78 -56.94
N LEU A 733 -44.86 -8.49 -56.09
CA LEU A 733 -46.24 -8.26 -56.49
C LEU A 733 -46.38 -7.03 -57.40
N GLU A 734 -45.59 -5.97 -57.17
CA GLU A 734 -45.57 -4.79 -58.06
C GLU A 734 -45.07 -5.13 -59.47
N ARG A 735 -44.21 -6.17 -59.60
CA ARG A 735 -43.62 -6.61 -60.87
C ARG A 735 -44.45 -7.63 -61.63
N ASP A 736 -45.47 -8.23 -61.01
CA ASP A 736 -46.33 -9.21 -61.69
C ASP A 736 -47.09 -8.55 -62.86
N ALA A 737 -46.82 -9.00 -64.08
CA ALA A 737 -47.45 -8.51 -65.30
C ALA A 737 -48.96 -8.83 -65.35
N GLY A 738 -49.40 -9.89 -64.66
CA GLY A 738 -50.81 -10.29 -64.57
C GLY A 738 -51.64 -9.47 -63.58
N MET A 739 -51.04 -8.54 -62.84
CA MET A 739 -51.73 -7.80 -61.78
C MET A 739 -52.67 -6.71 -62.33
N PRO A 740 -53.97 -6.71 -61.95
CA PRO A 740 -54.92 -5.67 -62.36
C PRO A 740 -54.45 -4.27 -61.92
N PRO A 741 -54.62 -3.22 -62.76
CA PRO A 741 -54.11 -1.87 -62.49
C PRO A 741 -54.53 -1.31 -61.11
N ALA A 742 -55.78 -1.55 -60.70
CA ALA A 742 -56.31 -1.09 -59.42
C ALA A 742 -55.64 -1.76 -58.19
N ARG A 743 -55.11 -2.99 -58.32
CA ARG A 743 -54.41 -3.68 -57.23
C ARG A 743 -52.92 -3.31 -57.17
N ARG A 744 -52.33 -2.97 -58.32
CA ARG A 744 -50.94 -2.48 -58.40
C ARG A 744 -50.73 -1.19 -57.60
N ASP A 745 -51.73 -0.31 -57.57
CA ASP A 745 -51.72 0.89 -56.74
C ASP A 745 -51.70 0.57 -55.24
N ALA A 746 -52.49 -0.40 -54.79
CA ALA A 746 -52.51 -0.84 -53.39
C ALA A 746 -51.17 -1.47 -52.96
N VAL A 747 -50.56 -2.28 -53.83
CA VAL A 747 -49.23 -2.86 -53.57
C VAL A 747 -48.15 -1.78 -53.51
N ARG A 748 -48.20 -0.77 -54.40
CA ARG A 748 -47.32 0.41 -54.33
C ARG A 748 -47.45 1.17 -53.01
N VAL A 749 -48.66 1.29 -52.46
CA VAL A 749 -48.88 1.90 -51.14
C VAL A 749 -48.23 1.05 -50.04
N VAL A 750 -48.43 -0.27 -50.04
CA VAL A 750 -47.80 -1.17 -49.05
C VAL A 750 -46.27 -1.08 -49.10
N ARG A 751 -45.67 -1.06 -50.30
CA ARG A 751 -44.22 -0.90 -50.48
C ARG A 751 -43.73 0.42 -49.87
N ARG A 752 -44.38 1.54 -50.19
CA ARG A 752 -44.03 2.86 -49.63
C ARG A 752 -44.21 2.92 -48.11
N SER A 753 -45.22 2.27 -47.55
CA SER A 753 -45.42 2.18 -46.10
C SER A 753 -44.33 1.38 -45.40
N ALA A 754 -43.90 0.26 -46.00
CA ALA A 754 -42.79 -0.53 -45.48
C ALA A 754 -41.45 0.23 -45.56
N GLU A 755 -41.20 0.93 -46.67
CA GLU A 755 -40.05 1.83 -46.85
C GLU A 755 -40.03 2.96 -45.81
N HIS A 756 -41.19 3.57 -45.55
CA HIS A 756 -41.32 4.61 -44.53
C HIS A 756 -41.01 4.08 -43.12
N LEU A 757 -41.55 2.91 -42.75
CA LEU A 757 -41.33 2.32 -41.44
C LEU A 757 -39.86 1.94 -41.22
N ALA A 758 -39.14 1.52 -42.28
CA ALA A 758 -37.72 1.19 -42.21
C ALA A 758 -36.90 2.44 -41.86
N GLY A 759 -37.17 3.56 -42.54
CA GLY A 759 -36.52 4.84 -42.24
C GLY A 759 -36.77 5.35 -40.82
N LEU A 760 -37.91 5.01 -40.20
CA LEU A 760 -38.22 5.38 -38.81
C LEU A 760 -37.41 4.57 -37.79
N ILE A 761 -37.27 3.27 -38.03
CA ILE A 761 -36.47 2.39 -37.19
C ILE A 761 -34.99 2.82 -37.25
N ASP A 762 -34.49 3.12 -38.45
CA ASP A 762 -33.11 3.60 -38.64
C ASP A 762 -32.89 4.96 -37.96
N GLY A 763 -33.86 5.89 -38.06
CA GLY A 763 -33.79 7.19 -37.37
C GLY A 763 -33.76 7.07 -35.84
N LEU A 764 -34.47 6.11 -35.25
CA LEU A 764 -34.48 5.87 -33.80
C LEU A 764 -33.13 5.27 -33.33
N LEU A 765 -32.55 4.38 -34.14
CA LEU A 765 -31.23 3.83 -33.88
C LEU A 765 -30.12 4.88 -34.00
N ASP A 766 -30.20 5.76 -34.98
CA ASP A 766 -29.23 6.86 -35.14
C ASP A 766 -29.19 7.73 -33.85
N ILE A 767 -30.35 8.11 -33.28
CA ILE A 767 -30.40 8.86 -32.00
C ILE A 767 -29.71 8.08 -30.87
N SER A 768 -30.02 6.79 -30.75
CA SER A 768 -29.46 5.93 -29.69
C SER A 768 -27.94 5.76 -29.80
N ARG A 769 -27.41 5.69 -31.03
CA ARG A 769 -25.95 5.63 -31.29
C ARG A 769 -25.27 6.96 -31.00
N ILE A 770 -25.94 8.08 -31.30
CA ILE A 770 -25.45 9.44 -31.05
C ILE A 770 -25.31 9.70 -29.54
N GLU A 771 -26.35 9.39 -28.75
CA GLU A 771 -26.31 9.56 -27.28
C GLU A 771 -25.26 8.67 -26.59
N ALA A 772 -24.96 7.51 -27.18
CA ALA A 772 -23.92 6.59 -26.71
C ALA A 772 -22.49 6.99 -27.15
N GLY A 773 -22.34 8.01 -28.00
CA GLY A 773 -21.03 8.48 -28.49
C GLY A 773 -20.38 7.57 -29.54
N HIS A 774 -21.15 6.75 -30.28
CA HIS A 774 -20.65 5.73 -31.19
C HIS A 774 -20.88 6.05 -32.69
N VAL A 775 -20.87 7.33 -33.10
CA VAL A 775 -21.04 7.71 -34.51
C VAL A 775 -19.69 7.93 -35.18
N THR A 776 -19.40 7.10 -36.20
CA THR A 776 -18.28 7.25 -37.13
C THR A 776 -18.70 8.07 -38.35
N LEU A 777 -17.93 9.10 -38.72
CA LEU A 777 -18.19 9.94 -39.89
C LEU A 777 -17.33 9.49 -41.07
N ALA A 778 -17.95 9.28 -42.23
CA ALA A 778 -17.23 8.99 -43.47
C ALA A 778 -16.76 10.31 -44.08
N ARG A 779 -15.46 10.48 -44.31
CA ARG A 779 -14.92 11.70 -44.93
C ARG A 779 -14.67 11.45 -46.41
N GLU A 780 -15.64 11.81 -47.25
CA GLU A 780 -15.64 11.55 -48.69
C GLU A 780 -15.45 12.84 -49.49
N ARG A 781 -14.87 12.74 -50.69
CA ARG A 781 -14.71 13.85 -51.64
C ARG A 781 -15.95 13.93 -52.53
N ILE A 782 -16.69 15.02 -52.43
CA ILE A 782 -17.93 15.22 -53.21
C ILE A 782 -17.83 16.44 -54.11
N ARG A 783 -18.42 16.36 -55.31
CA ARG A 783 -18.66 17.51 -56.19
C ARG A 783 -19.91 18.23 -55.71
N LEU A 784 -19.71 19.37 -55.05
CA LEU A 784 -20.80 20.06 -54.35
C LEU A 784 -21.90 20.54 -55.31
N GLY A 785 -21.54 20.94 -56.54
CA GLY A 785 -22.49 21.34 -57.58
C GLY A 785 -23.44 20.19 -57.97
N ASP A 786 -22.88 19.09 -58.48
CA ASP A 786 -23.63 17.89 -58.91
C ASP A 786 -24.55 17.35 -57.80
N PHE A 787 -24.04 17.34 -56.56
CA PHE A 787 -24.81 16.94 -55.38
C PHE A 787 -26.04 17.83 -55.13
N LEU A 788 -25.87 19.15 -55.24
CA LEU A 788 -26.95 20.12 -55.03
C LEU A 788 -27.97 20.08 -56.18
N ASP A 789 -27.51 19.90 -57.42
CA ASP A 789 -28.38 19.79 -58.60
C ASP A 789 -29.34 18.60 -58.50
N GLN A 790 -28.87 17.46 -57.98
CA GLN A 790 -29.72 16.30 -57.71
C GLN A 790 -30.84 16.63 -56.70
N LEU A 791 -30.50 17.33 -55.61
CA LEU A 791 -31.49 17.72 -54.60
C LEU A 791 -32.48 18.75 -55.14
N VAL A 792 -31.99 19.74 -55.89
CA VAL A 792 -32.82 20.75 -56.54
C VAL A 792 -33.78 20.09 -57.52
N GLY A 793 -33.32 19.22 -58.41
CA GLY A 793 -34.16 18.51 -59.37
C GLY A 793 -35.29 17.72 -58.70
N MET A 794 -34.97 17.00 -57.61
CA MET A 794 -35.94 16.22 -56.85
C MET A 794 -37.03 17.10 -56.21
N PHE A 795 -36.65 18.21 -55.56
CA PHE A 795 -37.59 19.05 -54.84
C PHE A 795 -38.30 20.10 -55.71
N SER A 796 -37.72 20.49 -56.85
CA SER A 796 -38.41 21.26 -57.88
C SER A 796 -39.60 20.50 -58.43
N LEU A 797 -39.44 19.20 -58.71
CA LEU A 797 -40.54 18.34 -59.16
C LEU A 797 -41.61 18.18 -58.06
N ALA A 798 -41.19 17.88 -56.82
CA ALA A 798 -42.12 17.73 -55.69
C ALA A 798 -42.92 19.02 -55.39
N ALA A 799 -42.28 20.19 -55.53
CA ALA A 799 -42.93 21.49 -55.39
C ALA A 799 -43.92 21.74 -56.54
N ALA A 800 -43.54 21.40 -57.78
CA ALA A 800 -44.40 21.52 -58.95
C ALA A 800 -45.65 20.62 -58.86
N GLU A 801 -45.51 19.37 -58.40
CA GLU A 801 -46.64 18.48 -58.13
C GLU A 801 -47.61 19.05 -57.09
N LYS A 802 -47.10 19.83 -56.13
CA LYS A 802 -47.90 20.51 -55.11
C LYS A 802 -48.41 21.90 -55.54
N GLY A 803 -48.02 22.38 -56.73
CA GLY A 803 -48.39 23.70 -57.25
C GLY A 803 -47.74 24.88 -56.51
N ILE A 804 -46.58 24.70 -55.88
CA ILE A 804 -45.81 25.76 -55.19
C ILE A 804 -44.50 26.05 -55.94
N GLY A 805 -44.03 27.29 -55.90
CA GLY A 805 -42.77 27.67 -56.54
C GLY A 805 -41.55 27.07 -55.82
N PHE A 806 -40.51 26.69 -56.56
CA PHE A 806 -39.21 26.31 -56.01
C PHE A 806 -38.11 27.19 -56.59
N VAL A 807 -37.42 27.95 -55.74
CA VAL A 807 -36.36 28.88 -56.15
C VAL A 807 -35.03 28.39 -55.62
N TYR A 808 -34.08 28.12 -56.51
CA TYR A 808 -32.70 27.81 -56.15
C TYR A 808 -31.81 29.03 -56.36
N ASP A 809 -31.09 29.43 -55.32
CA ASP A 809 -30.23 30.62 -55.30
C ASP A 809 -28.84 30.24 -54.77
N ALA A 810 -27.89 29.96 -55.66
CA ALA A 810 -26.50 29.67 -55.31
C ALA A 810 -25.56 30.79 -55.76
N ALA A 811 -24.50 31.04 -54.98
CA ALA A 811 -23.47 31.99 -55.36
C ALA A 811 -22.64 31.47 -56.57
N PRO A 812 -22.11 32.36 -57.44
CA PRO A 812 -21.44 31.94 -58.68
C PRO A 812 -20.24 31.01 -58.46
N ASP A 813 -19.54 31.16 -57.35
CA ASP A 813 -18.39 30.33 -56.93
C ASP A 813 -18.76 28.89 -56.58
N ILE A 814 -20.04 28.55 -56.47
CA ILE A 814 -20.56 27.19 -56.24
C ILE A 814 -21.13 26.61 -57.54
N ALA A 815 -21.76 27.44 -58.37
CA ALA A 815 -22.41 27.05 -59.62
C ALA A 815 -21.48 27.09 -60.85
N THR A 816 -20.29 27.70 -60.73
CA THR A 816 -19.30 27.76 -61.81
C THR A 816 -17.91 27.33 -61.35
N VAL A 817 -17.29 26.58 -62.25
CA VAL A 817 -15.87 26.26 -62.37
C VAL A 817 -14.96 27.34 -61.76
N GLN A 818 -14.02 26.97 -60.87
CA GLN A 818 -13.00 27.90 -60.38
C GLN A 818 -12.27 28.57 -61.56
N ALA A 819 -11.57 29.70 -61.32
CA ALA A 819 -10.76 30.39 -62.34
C ALA A 819 -9.72 29.49 -63.07
N SER A 820 -9.52 28.25 -62.59
CA SER A 820 -8.64 27.19 -63.08
C SER A 820 -9.31 26.06 -63.88
N GLY A 821 -10.63 26.06 -64.10
CA GLY A 821 -11.27 25.03 -64.95
C GLY A 821 -11.82 23.79 -64.23
N ALA A 822 -11.83 23.72 -62.89
CA ALA A 822 -12.30 22.55 -62.12
C ALA A 822 -13.59 22.80 -61.27
N PRO A 823 -14.47 21.78 -61.10
CA PRO A 823 -15.63 21.84 -60.20
C PRO A 823 -15.22 21.92 -58.71
N VAL A 824 -16.07 22.52 -57.87
CA VAL A 824 -15.81 22.64 -56.43
C VAL A 824 -16.00 21.29 -55.75
N GLU A 825 -14.90 20.71 -55.33
CA GLU A 825 -14.88 19.45 -54.57
C GLU A 825 -14.58 19.71 -53.10
N VAL A 826 -15.39 19.12 -52.22
CA VAL A 826 -15.27 19.29 -50.77
C VAL A 826 -15.22 17.94 -50.06
N TRP A 827 -14.55 17.90 -48.92
CA TRP A 827 -14.56 16.75 -48.01
C TRP A 827 -15.71 16.87 -47.01
N THR A 828 -16.61 15.90 -47.01
CA THR A 828 -17.70 15.77 -46.03
C THR A 828 -18.30 14.36 -46.07
N ASP A 829 -19.25 14.07 -45.19
CA ASP A 829 -20.04 12.84 -45.29
C ASP A 829 -21.26 13.11 -46.19
N GLU A 830 -21.20 12.66 -47.44
CA GLU A 830 -22.26 12.92 -48.43
C GLU A 830 -23.62 12.46 -47.91
N LYS A 831 -23.65 11.26 -47.31
CA LYS A 831 -24.89 10.63 -46.84
C LYS A 831 -25.51 11.44 -45.72
N ARG A 832 -24.73 11.86 -44.73
CA ARG A 832 -25.24 12.65 -43.59
C ARG A 832 -25.63 14.06 -44.03
N LEU A 833 -24.87 14.70 -44.92
CA LEU A 833 -25.23 15.99 -45.49
C LEU A 833 -26.54 15.91 -46.30
N ARG A 834 -26.69 14.87 -47.13
CA ARG A 834 -27.92 14.59 -47.89
C ARG A 834 -29.12 14.42 -46.96
N GLN A 835 -28.95 13.65 -45.87
CA GLN A 835 -30.00 13.43 -44.89
C GLN A 835 -30.47 14.73 -44.23
N ILE A 836 -29.53 15.59 -43.82
CA ILE A 836 -29.83 16.90 -43.23
C ILE A 836 -30.65 17.74 -44.21
N LEU A 837 -30.20 17.88 -45.46
CA LEU A 837 -30.84 18.73 -46.45
C LEU A 837 -32.21 18.18 -46.90
N ILE A 838 -32.35 16.87 -47.07
CA ILE A 838 -33.64 16.23 -47.37
C ILE A 838 -34.64 16.47 -46.25
N ASN A 839 -34.22 16.32 -44.98
CA ASN A 839 -35.11 16.54 -43.83
C ASN A 839 -35.63 17.99 -43.78
N LEU A 840 -34.80 18.98 -44.15
CA LEU A 840 -35.23 20.37 -44.19
C LEU A 840 -36.08 20.71 -45.42
N LEU A 841 -35.63 20.34 -46.62
CA LEU A 841 -36.33 20.64 -47.89
C LEU A 841 -37.68 19.92 -47.98
N SER A 842 -37.75 18.66 -47.53
CA SER A 842 -39.01 17.92 -47.45
C SER A 842 -39.99 18.59 -46.49
N ASN A 843 -39.53 19.06 -45.32
CA ASN A 843 -40.38 19.82 -44.40
C ASN A 843 -40.86 21.14 -45.03
N ALA A 844 -39.99 21.88 -45.69
CA ALA A 844 -40.36 23.14 -46.35
C ALA A 844 -41.45 22.95 -47.42
N VAL A 845 -41.31 21.95 -48.28
CA VAL A 845 -42.33 21.61 -49.31
C VAL A 845 -43.61 21.09 -48.65
N LYS A 846 -43.48 20.24 -47.63
CA LYS A 846 -44.62 19.63 -46.92
C LYS A 846 -45.48 20.67 -46.20
N PHE A 847 -44.89 21.67 -45.55
CA PHE A 847 -45.62 22.66 -44.74
C PHE A 847 -45.99 23.95 -45.51
N THR A 848 -45.67 24.03 -46.80
CA THR A 848 -46.08 25.12 -47.70
C THR A 848 -47.22 24.67 -48.60
N ASP A 849 -48.43 25.18 -48.39
CA ASP A 849 -49.60 24.82 -49.22
C ASP A 849 -49.72 25.71 -50.48
N ARG A 850 -49.33 26.99 -50.37
CA ARG A 850 -49.31 27.98 -51.45
C ARG A 850 -48.11 28.91 -51.24
N GLY A 851 -47.53 29.42 -52.32
CA GLY A 851 -46.37 30.29 -52.28
C GLY A 851 -45.12 29.60 -52.83
N GLN A 852 -43.97 29.75 -52.17
CA GLN A 852 -42.71 29.20 -52.66
C GLN A 852 -41.79 28.66 -51.55
N VAL A 853 -40.92 27.74 -51.93
CA VAL A 853 -39.75 27.32 -51.15
C VAL A 853 -38.50 27.84 -51.85
N THR A 854 -37.63 28.52 -51.10
CA THR A 854 -36.35 29.02 -51.60
C THR A 854 -35.21 28.26 -50.92
N PHE A 855 -34.36 27.61 -51.72
CA PHE A 855 -33.13 26.99 -51.26
C PHE A 855 -31.94 27.85 -51.67
N ARG A 856 -31.29 28.46 -50.68
CA ARG A 856 -30.13 29.32 -50.89
C ARG A 856 -28.87 28.68 -50.36
N VAL A 857 -27.81 28.73 -51.15
CA VAL A 857 -26.49 28.22 -50.77
C VAL A 857 -25.44 29.31 -50.93
N ARG A 858 -24.65 29.53 -49.88
CA ARG A 858 -23.51 30.46 -49.86
C ARG A 858 -22.30 29.74 -49.31
N ARG A 859 -21.10 30.04 -49.84
CA ARG A 859 -19.85 29.51 -49.31
C ARG A 859 -18.89 30.67 -49.14
N ARG A 860 -18.19 30.71 -48.00
CA ARG A 860 -17.12 31.67 -47.77
C ARG A 860 -15.94 30.92 -47.19
N SER A 861 -14.82 30.91 -47.92
CA SER A 861 -13.68 30.04 -47.59
C SER A 861 -14.15 28.57 -47.54
N GLN A 862 -14.04 27.92 -46.38
CA GLN A 862 -14.40 26.51 -46.18
C GLN A 862 -15.69 26.32 -45.37
N VAL A 863 -16.47 27.39 -45.14
CA VAL A 863 -17.77 27.29 -44.46
C VAL A 863 -18.89 27.45 -45.48
N ALA A 864 -19.73 26.43 -45.60
CA ALA A 864 -20.93 26.45 -46.40
C ALA A 864 -22.14 26.76 -45.53
N GLU A 865 -22.96 27.69 -46.00
CA GLU A 865 -24.23 28.07 -45.40
C GLU A 865 -25.37 27.64 -46.33
N PHE A 866 -26.26 26.82 -45.79
CA PHE A 866 -27.46 26.34 -46.45
C PHE A 866 -28.68 26.98 -45.78
N GLU A 867 -29.45 27.77 -46.52
CA GLU A 867 -30.71 28.35 -46.06
C GLU A 867 -31.90 27.71 -46.81
N VAL A 868 -32.85 27.17 -46.07
CA VAL A 868 -34.14 26.71 -46.58
C VAL A 868 -35.23 27.64 -46.05
N ILE A 869 -35.86 28.37 -46.97
CA ILE A 869 -36.89 29.38 -46.65
C ILE A 869 -38.21 28.93 -47.25
N ASP A 870 -39.22 28.76 -46.42
CA ASP A 870 -40.58 28.41 -46.82
C ASP A 870 -41.54 29.57 -46.54
N THR A 871 -42.59 29.73 -47.35
CA THR A 871 -43.70 30.67 -47.10
C THR A 871 -44.91 29.96 -46.50
N GLY A 872 -44.68 28.89 -45.75
CA GLY A 872 -45.72 28.02 -45.19
C GLY A 872 -46.36 28.58 -43.92
N ILE A 873 -46.87 27.66 -43.09
CA ILE A 873 -47.65 28.00 -41.89
C ILE A 873 -46.85 28.73 -40.79
N GLY A 874 -45.51 28.70 -40.85
CA GLY A 874 -44.63 29.21 -39.80
C GLY A 874 -44.75 28.45 -38.47
N ILE A 875 -43.87 28.77 -37.52
CA ILE A 875 -43.69 28.09 -36.24
C ILE A 875 -43.87 29.11 -35.10
N ALA A 876 -44.68 28.76 -34.10
CA ALA A 876 -44.92 29.61 -32.94
C ALA A 876 -43.64 29.76 -32.09
N PRO A 877 -43.37 30.92 -31.46
CA PRO A 877 -42.17 31.12 -30.65
C PRO A 877 -41.98 30.09 -29.53
N ALA A 878 -43.08 29.60 -28.94
CA ALA A 878 -43.05 28.58 -27.90
C ALA A 878 -42.60 27.19 -28.40
N ASP A 879 -42.70 26.94 -29.71
CA ASP A 879 -42.39 25.65 -30.33
C ASP A 879 -40.99 25.63 -30.97
N LEU A 880 -40.33 26.79 -31.16
CA LEU A 880 -39.02 26.89 -31.84
C LEU A 880 -37.91 26.06 -31.19
N ALA A 881 -37.93 25.91 -29.86
CA ALA A 881 -36.99 25.03 -29.16
C ALA A 881 -37.43 23.56 -29.22
N LYS A 882 -38.73 23.31 -29.09
CA LYS A 882 -39.33 21.97 -28.98
C LYS A 882 -39.29 21.18 -30.29
N ILE A 883 -39.34 21.85 -31.44
CA ILE A 883 -39.32 21.17 -32.75
C ILE A 883 -38.06 20.33 -33.01
N PHE A 884 -37.00 20.54 -32.22
CA PHE A 884 -35.77 19.75 -32.29
C PHE A 884 -35.73 18.60 -31.27
N GLU A 885 -36.66 18.51 -30.33
CA GLU A 885 -36.75 17.40 -29.38
C GLU A 885 -37.33 16.13 -30.04
N PRO A 886 -36.86 14.92 -29.66
CA PRO A 886 -37.33 13.68 -30.28
C PRO A 886 -38.85 13.49 -30.10
N PHE A 887 -39.53 13.05 -31.16
CA PHE A 887 -40.98 12.77 -31.21
C PHE A 887 -41.90 13.99 -31.03
N GLU A 888 -41.35 15.19 -30.89
CA GLU A 888 -42.14 16.41 -30.81
C GLU A 888 -42.67 16.81 -32.19
N ARG A 889 -43.95 17.16 -32.25
CA ARG A 889 -44.63 17.65 -33.46
C ARG A 889 -45.21 19.02 -33.13
N GLY A 890 -44.91 20.02 -33.96
CA GLY A 890 -45.29 21.43 -33.72
C GLY A 890 -46.75 21.61 -33.27
N GLY A 891 -47.00 22.58 -32.40
CA GLY A 891 -48.24 22.71 -31.65
C GLY A 891 -49.48 23.14 -32.45
N SER A 892 -49.35 23.51 -33.72
CA SER A 892 -50.47 23.93 -34.55
C SER A 892 -51.32 22.74 -35.01
N ALA A 893 -52.65 22.88 -34.99
CA ALA A 893 -53.59 21.82 -35.41
C ALA A 893 -53.26 21.28 -36.82
N ARG A 894 -52.88 22.18 -37.72
CA ARG A 894 -52.47 21.88 -39.09
C ARG A 894 -51.13 21.11 -39.19
N ALA A 895 -50.19 21.34 -38.27
CA ALA A 895 -48.94 20.57 -38.21
C ALA A 895 -49.15 19.14 -37.68
N ARG A 896 -50.18 18.92 -36.83
CA ARG A 896 -50.55 17.59 -36.31
C ARG A 896 -51.33 16.75 -37.34
N GLU A 897 -52.09 17.38 -38.23
CA GLU A 897 -52.83 16.72 -39.31
C GLU A 897 -51.91 16.15 -40.40
N LEU A 898 -50.73 16.74 -40.62
CA LEU A 898 -49.77 16.30 -41.63
C LEU A 898 -48.92 15.09 -41.13
N PRO A 899 -48.91 13.95 -41.83
CA PRO A 899 -48.26 12.72 -41.35
C PRO A 899 -46.74 12.87 -41.19
N GLY A 900 -46.17 12.50 -40.04
CA GLY A 900 -44.72 12.53 -39.77
C GLY A 900 -44.38 12.20 -38.31
N THR A 901 -43.16 11.73 -38.04
CA THR A 901 -42.78 11.14 -36.73
C THR A 901 -42.10 12.07 -35.75
N GLY A 902 -41.81 13.31 -36.13
CA GLY A 902 -41.12 14.28 -35.27
C GLY A 902 -39.60 14.06 -35.13
N LEU A 903 -39.03 13.04 -35.78
CA LEU A 903 -37.59 12.73 -35.65
C LEU A 903 -36.69 13.50 -36.63
N GLY A 904 -37.23 13.96 -37.77
CA GLY A 904 -36.42 14.51 -38.86
C GLY A 904 -35.61 15.76 -38.49
N LEU A 905 -36.18 16.68 -37.70
CA LEU A 905 -35.48 17.88 -37.24
C LEU A 905 -34.48 17.58 -36.12
N THR A 906 -34.82 16.68 -35.20
CA THR A 906 -33.89 16.16 -34.18
C THR A 906 -32.64 15.55 -34.82
N ILE A 907 -32.83 14.68 -35.83
CA ILE A 907 -31.74 14.05 -36.57
C ILE A 907 -30.92 15.10 -37.32
N ALA A 908 -31.58 16.06 -37.99
CA ALA A 908 -30.89 17.14 -38.69
C ALA A 908 -30.01 17.98 -37.74
N LYS A 909 -30.49 18.27 -36.53
CA LYS A 909 -29.73 18.99 -35.50
C LYS A 909 -28.54 18.18 -35.00
N LEU A 910 -28.76 16.94 -34.56
CA LEU A 910 -27.68 16.09 -34.03
C LEU A 910 -26.59 15.84 -35.09
N LEU A 911 -26.97 15.55 -36.34
CA LEU A 911 -26.00 15.35 -37.43
C LEU A 911 -25.25 16.64 -37.77
N THR A 912 -25.92 17.80 -37.72
CA THR A 912 -25.25 19.09 -37.93
C THR A 912 -24.21 19.36 -36.84
N GLU A 913 -24.55 19.12 -35.58
CA GLU A 913 -23.64 19.28 -34.44
C GLU A 913 -22.46 18.30 -34.51
N ILE A 914 -22.69 17.03 -34.88
CA ILE A 914 -21.64 16.03 -35.06
C ILE A 914 -20.69 16.38 -36.20
N LEU A 915 -21.19 16.94 -37.31
CA LEU A 915 -20.36 17.47 -38.40
C LEU A 915 -19.63 18.78 -38.03
N GLY A 916 -19.71 19.22 -36.78
CA GLY A 916 -19.04 20.42 -36.27
C GLY A 916 -19.71 21.72 -36.73
N GLY A 917 -20.98 21.66 -37.14
CA GLY A 917 -21.77 22.80 -37.61
C GLY A 917 -22.82 23.29 -36.62
N GLU A 918 -23.60 24.28 -37.07
CA GLU A 918 -24.71 24.86 -36.31
C GLU A 918 -25.97 24.95 -37.17
N ILE A 919 -27.13 24.57 -36.61
CA ILE A 919 -28.46 24.77 -37.19
C ILE A 919 -29.21 25.85 -36.40
N SER A 920 -29.85 26.77 -37.10
CA SER A 920 -30.66 27.86 -36.53
C SER A 920 -31.96 28.02 -37.30
N VAL A 921 -33.01 28.49 -36.63
CA VAL A 921 -34.34 28.69 -37.22
C VAL A 921 -34.91 30.04 -36.82
N THR A 922 -35.47 30.75 -37.79
CA THR A 922 -36.29 31.95 -37.57
C THR A 922 -37.61 31.76 -38.27
N SER A 923 -38.73 31.93 -37.58
CA SER A 923 -40.06 31.73 -38.16
C SER A 923 -41.09 32.68 -37.56
N THR A 924 -42.05 33.07 -38.36
CA THR A 924 -43.20 33.89 -37.95
C THR A 924 -44.47 33.14 -38.36
N PRO A 925 -45.40 32.85 -37.43
CA PRO A 925 -46.66 32.18 -37.75
C PRO A 925 -47.41 32.88 -38.90
N GLY A 926 -47.83 32.09 -39.89
CA GLY A 926 -48.55 32.54 -41.09
C GLY A 926 -47.69 33.20 -42.18
N GLN A 927 -46.39 33.42 -41.95
CA GLN A 927 -45.48 34.00 -42.95
C GLN A 927 -44.39 33.01 -43.42
N GLY A 928 -44.23 31.87 -42.73
CA GLY A 928 -43.28 30.81 -43.08
C GLY A 928 -42.07 30.72 -42.17
N SER A 929 -41.09 29.89 -42.54
CA SER A 929 -39.90 29.61 -41.73
C SER A 929 -38.61 29.71 -42.55
N ARG A 930 -37.51 30.01 -41.86
CA ARG A 930 -36.15 29.99 -42.40
C ARG A 930 -35.28 29.14 -41.51
N PHE A 931 -34.81 28.02 -42.05
CA PHE A 931 -33.78 27.18 -41.44
C PHE A 931 -32.44 27.49 -42.07
N ARG A 932 -31.42 27.73 -41.24
CA ARG A 932 -30.05 28.03 -41.66
C ARG A 932 -29.08 27.05 -41.01
N ILE A 933 -28.29 26.37 -41.83
CA ILE A 933 -27.22 25.47 -41.41
C ILE A 933 -25.88 26.05 -41.82
N ARG A 934 -24.90 26.03 -40.92
CA ARG A 934 -23.50 26.37 -41.19
C ARG A 934 -22.61 25.16 -40.95
N LEU A 935 -21.89 24.70 -41.97
CA LEU A 935 -21.03 23.52 -41.92
C LEU A 935 -19.64 23.83 -42.49
N PHE A 936 -18.61 23.21 -41.91
CA PHE A 936 -17.25 23.29 -42.43
C PHE A 936 -17.04 22.21 -43.52
N LEU A 937 -16.90 22.63 -44.77
CA LEU A 937 -16.65 21.79 -45.94
C LEU A 937 -15.26 22.14 -46.51
N SER A 938 -14.23 21.39 -46.11
CA SER A 938 -12.85 21.65 -46.53
C SER A 938 -12.64 21.32 -48.01
N ASP A 939 -11.91 22.15 -48.75
CA ASP A 939 -11.61 21.92 -50.17
C ASP A 939 -10.82 20.62 -50.39
N ALA A 940 -11.21 19.83 -51.37
CA ALA A 940 -10.43 18.71 -51.88
C ALA A 940 -9.56 19.21 -53.05
N GLY A 941 -8.26 19.36 -52.83
CA GLY A 941 -7.33 19.90 -53.84
C GLY A 941 -7.37 19.13 -55.18
N VAL A 942 -7.01 19.83 -56.26
CA VAL A 942 -6.96 19.29 -57.63
C VAL A 942 -5.73 18.39 -57.78
N HIS A 943 -5.84 17.11 -57.40
CA HIS A 943 -5.03 16.02 -57.97
C HIS A 943 -5.77 14.69 -57.78
N ASP A 944 -5.57 13.83 -58.78
CA ASP A 944 -6.04 12.48 -59.04
C ASP A 944 -7.45 12.28 -59.65
N THR A 945 -7.41 11.85 -60.91
CA THR A 945 -8.51 11.64 -61.85
C THR A 945 -8.98 10.20 -61.78
N GLY A 946 -10.04 9.94 -61.00
CA GLY A 946 -10.85 8.73 -61.12
C GLY A 946 -12.19 9.09 -61.77
N GLU A 947 -12.46 8.56 -62.96
CA GLU A 947 -13.71 8.77 -63.69
C GLU A 947 -14.93 8.27 -62.89
N PRO A 948 -16.01 9.08 -62.77
CA PRO A 948 -17.28 8.58 -62.25
C PRO A 948 -17.96 7.68 -63.31
N ALA A 949 -18.22 6.43 -62.93
CA ALA A 949 -18.92 5.45 -63.74
C ALA A 949 -20.34 5.93 -64.11
N ALA A 950 -20.73 5.68 -65.37
CA ALA A 950 -22.07 5.97 -65.88
C ALA A 950 -23.18 5.27 -65.05
N PRO A 951 -24.38 5.88 -64.90
CA PRO A 951 -25.46 5.29 -64.12
C PRO A 951 -25.91 3.95 -64.74
N PRO A 952 -26.09 2.88 -63.93
CA PRO A 952 -26.58 1.60 -64.42
C PRO A 952 -28.02 1.72 -64.92
N ARG A 953 -28.32 1.04 -66.04
CA ARG A 953 -29.70 0.88 -66.52
C ARG A 953 -30.47 -0.01 -65.53
N PRO A 954 -31.71 0.34 -65.15
CA PRO A 954 -32.49 -0.45 -64.21
C PRO A 954 -32.71 -1.87 -64.76
N ALA A 955 -32.52 -2.90 -63.92
CA ALA A 955 -32.64 -4.33 -64.25
C ALA A 955 -34.08 -4.81 -64.54
N ARG A 956 -34.97 -3.90 -64.96
CA ARG A 956 -36.43 -4.11 -65.01
C ARG A 956 -36.90 -5.09 -66.08
N ASP A 957 -36.03 -5.47 -67.02
CA ASP A 957 -36.41 -6.31 -68.17
C ASP A 957 -35.68 -7.66 -68.22
N VAL A 958 -35.02 -8.09 -67.14
CA VAL A 958 -34.21 -9.33 -67.13
C VAL A 958 -35.10 -10.57 -66.97
N THR A 959 -35.08 -11.47 -67.96
CA THR A 959 -35.87 -12.73 -67.96
C THR A 959 -35.01 -13.98 -67.74
N GLY A 960 -33.69 -13.86 -67.80
CA GLY A 960 -32.72 -14.94 -67.58
C GLY A 960 -31.30 -14.49 -67.91
N TYR A 961 -30.34 -15.41 -67.97
CA TYR A 961 -28.96 -15.10 -68.40
C TYR A 961 -28.42 -16.14 -69.38
N ALA A 962 -27.50 -15.72 -70.26
CA ALA A 962 -26.83 -16.61 -71.21
C ALA A 962 -25.63 -17.32 -70.57
N GLY A 963 -25.46 -18.62 -70.83
CA GLY A 963 -24.29 -19.41 -70.42
C GLY A 963 -24.66 -20.64 -69.59
N ARG A 964 -23.66 -21.24 -68.92
CA ARG A 964 -23.90 -22.38 -68.02
C ARG A 964 -24.71 -21.95 -66.81
N ARG A 965 -25.58 -22.84 -66.32
CA ARG A 965 -26.33 -22.64 -65.09
C ARG A 965 -25.38 -22.39 -63.91
N ARG A 966 -25.66 -21.35 -63.11
CA ARG A 966 -24.87 -20.96 -61.93
C ARG A 966 -25.55 -21.41 -60.65
N MET A 967 -24.73 -21.86 -59.70
CA MET A 967 -25.19 -22.30 -58.39
C MET A 967 -25.00 -21.20 -57.35
N VAL A 968 -26.07 -20.84 -56.65
CA VAL A 968 -26.07 -19.82 -55.60
C VAL A 968 -26.49 -20.46 -54.27
N LEU A 969 -25.65 -20.34 -53.25
CA LEU A 969 -25.97 -20.75 -51.88
C LEU A 969 -26.54 -19.54 -51.13
N VAL A 970 -27.78 -19.65 -50.65
CA VAL A 970 -28.47 -18.61 -49.89
C VAL A 970 -28.47 -19.00 -48.42
N VAL A 971 -27.83 -18.18 -47.59
CA VAL A 971 -27.63 -18.43 -46.16
C VAL A 971 -28.25 -17.27 -45.39
N ASP A 972 -29.31 -17.57 -44.66
CA ASP A 972 -30.06 -16.61 -43.83
C ASP A 972 -30.82 -17.44 -42.78
N ASP A 973 -30.95 -17.01 -41.54
CA ASP A 973 -31.66 -17.78 -40.50
C ASP A 973 -33.19 -17.65 -40.66
N ASP A 974 -33.68 -16.55 -41.24
CA ASP A 974 -35.11 -16.31 -41.50
C ASP A 974 -35.59 -17.09 -42.74
N PRO A 975 -36.49 -18.08 -42.59
CA PRO A 975 -37.04 -18.84 -43.72
C PRO A 975 -37.78 -17.95 -44.74
N SER A 976 -38.33 -16.82 -44.31
CA SER A 976 -39.04 -15.88 -45.17
C SER A 976 -38.09 -15.15 -46.11
N HIS A 977 -36.89 -14.79 -45.63
CA HIS A 977 -35.86 -14.13 -46.46
C HIS A 977 -35.28 -15.13 -47.46
N ARG A 978 -35.00 -16.38 -47.04
CA ARG A 978 -34.58 -17.45 -47.97
C ARG A 978 -35.60 -17.68 -49.08
N SER A 979 -36.89 -17.70 -48.74
CA SER A 979 -37.97 -17.88 -49.71
C SER A 979 -38.09 -16.70 -50.67
N LEU A 980 -37.97 -15.46 -50.17
CA LEU A 980 -37.97 -14.25 -51.00
C LEU A 980 -36.85 -14.29 -52.05
N ILE A 981 -35.63 -14.65 -51.65
CA ILE A 981 -34.50 -14.77 -52.58
C ILE A 981 -34.74 -15.90 -53.59
N ALA A 982 -35.37 -17.00 -53.16
CA ALA A 982 -35.75 -18.09 -54.04
C ALA A 982 -36.72 -17.63 -55.14
N ASP A 983 -37.77 -16.91 -54.75
CA ASP A 983 -38.79 -16.40 -55.67
C ASP A 983 -38.23 -15.40 -56.70
N VAL A 984 -37.10 -14.77 -56.40
CA VAL A 984 -36.44 -13.79 -57.28
C VAL A 984 -35.39 -14.43 -58.19
N LEU A 985 -34.55 -15.32 -57.66
CA LEU A 985 -33.44 -15.90 -58.43
C LEU A 985 -33.82 -17.21 -59.14
N ALA A 986 -34.75 -18.01 -58.63
CA ALA A 986 -35.14 -19.25 -59.28
C ALA A 986 -35.78 -19.04 -60.67
N PRO A 987 -36.66 -18.04 -60.90
CA PRO A 987 -37.21 -17.76 -62.23
C PRO A 987 -36.16 -17.35 -63.28
N LEU A 988 -35.02 -16.81 -62.84
CA LEU A 988 -33.89 -16.45 -63.71
C LEU A 988 -32.98 -17.64 -64.07
N ASP A 989 -33.41 -18.87 -63.74
CA ASP A 989 -32.72 -20.14 -63.96
C ASP A 989 -31.43 -20.34 -63.14
N PHE A 990 -31.31 -19.76 -61.95
CA PHE A 990 -30.24 -20.14 -61.00
C PHE A 990 -30.52 -21.51 -60.35
N THR A 991 -29.46 -22.24 -59.96
CA THR A 991 -29.57 -23.41 -59.06
C THR A 991 -29.35 -22.94 -57.64
N LEU A 992 -30.36 -23.06 -56.78
CA LEU A 992 -30.30 -22.53 -55.42
C LEU A 992 -30.07 -23.64 -54.38
N LEU A 993 -29.11 -23.41 -53.50
CA LEU A 993 -28.92 -24.16 -52.25
C LEU A 993 -29.30 -23.25 -51.08
N PHE A 994 -29.80 -23.82 -49.99
CA PHE A 994 -30.21 -23.06 -48.82
C PHE A 994 -29.55 -23.59 -47.55
N ALA A 995 -29.08 -22.68 -46.70
CA ALA A 995 -28.61 -22.98 -45.35
C ALA A 995 -29.27 -22.01 -44.35
N ALA A 996 -29.56 -22.51 -43.15
CA ALA A 996 -30.16 -21.72 -42.08
C ALA A 996 -29.13 -21.15 -41.08
N ASP A 997 -27.88 -21.63 -41.14
CA ASP A 997 -26.81 -21.29 -40.21
C ASP A 997 -25.44 -21.41 -40.88
N GLY A 998 -24.42 -20.83 -40.25
CA GLY A 998 -23.05 -20.77 -40.77
C GLY A 998 -22.36 -22.14 -40.90
N GLU A 999 -22.66 -23.10 -40.00
CA GLU A 999 -22.06 -24.44 -40.05
C GLU A 999 -22.58 -25.23 -41.25
N THR A 1000 -23.89 -25.25 -41.44
CA THR A 1000 -24.55 -25.86 -42.59
C THR A 1000 -24.11 -25.19 -43.88
N ALA A 1001 -23.95 -23.86 -43.87
CA ALA A 1001 -23.45 -23.12 -45.01
C ALA A 1001 -22.03 -23.55 -45.41
N LEU A 1002 -21.12 -23.68 -44.43
CA LEU A 1002 -19.76 -24.13 -44.68
C LEU A 1002 -19.73 -25.56 -45.23
N ALA A 1003 -20.50 -26.47 -44.64
CA ALA A 1003 -20.58 -27.86 -45.09
C ALA A 1003 -21.14 -27.97 -46.53
N LEU A 1004 -22.15 -27.18 -46.89
CA LEU A 1004 -22.69 -27.14 -48.25
C LEU A 1004 -21.73 -26.46 -49.23
N ALA A 1005 -21.05 -25.38 -48.82
CA ALA A 1005 -20.09 -24.68 -49.65
C ALA A 1005 -18.87 -25.55 -49.98
N GLU A 1006 -18.34 -26.30 -49.01
CA GLU A 1006 -17.25 -27.25 -49.23
C GLU A 1006 -17.64 -28.40 -50.15
N ARG A 1007 -18.83 -28.96 -49.96
CA ARG A 1007 -19.32 -30.13 -50.69
C ARG A 1007 -19.73 -29.83 -52.13
N PHE A 1008 -20.44 -28.72 -52.35
CA PHE A 1008 -21.06 -28.41 -53.64
C PHE A 1008 -20.36 -27.28 -54.40
N ARG A 1009 -19.42 -26.55 -53.76
CA ARG A 1009 -18.58 -25.51 -54.38
C ARG A 1009 -19.42 -24.51 -55.22
N PRO A 1010 -20.37 -23.78 -54.60
CA PRO A 1010 -21.27 -22.87 -55.32
C PRO A 1010 -20.50 -21.76 -56.04
N ASP A 1011 -21.08 -21.22 -57.12
CA ASP A 1011 -20.51 -20.08 -57.85
C ASP A 1011 -20.63 -18.78 -57.05
N LEU A 1012 -21.70 -18.61 -56.25
CA LEU A 1012 -21.93 -17.46 -55.38
C LEU A 1012 -22.60 -17.85 -54.06
N VAL A 1013 -22.30 -17.16 -52.97
CA VAL A 1013 -22.94 -17.29 -51.66
C VAL A 1013 -23.56 -15.95 -51.28
N LEU A 1014 -24.87 -15.92 -51.03
CA LEU A 1014 -25.55 -14.81 -50.36
C LEU A 1014 -25.57 -15.15 -48.87
N LEU A 1015 -24.90 -14.34 -48.03
CA LEU A 1015 -24.63 -14.69 -46.64
C LEU A 1015 -25.13 -13.60 -45.68
N ASP A 1016 -26.09 -13.94 -44.82
CA ASP A 1016 -26.47 -13.06 -43.71
C ASP A 1016 -25.36 -12.99 -42.66
N ILE A 1017 -25.22 -11.83 -42.04
CA ILE A 1017 -24.24 -11.57 -40.98
C ILE A 1017 -24.76 -12.04 -39.63
N SER A 1018 -26.02 -11.72 -39.33
CA SER A 1018 -26.59 -11.87 -38.00
C SER A 1018 -27.22 -13.25 -37.82
N MET A 1019 -26.40 -14.30 -37.85
CA MET A 1019 -26.85 -15.68 -37.65
C MET A 1019 -26.45 -16.20 -36.26
N PRO A 1020 -27.27 -17.07 -35.64
CA PRO A 1020 -26.93 -17.71 -34.37
C PRO A 1020 -25.73 -18.66 -34.50
N ASP A 1021 -25.01 -18.84 -33.38
CA ASP A 1021 -23.81 -19.68 -33.20
C ASP A 1021 -22.57 -19.25 -34.01
N MET A 1022 -22.66 -19.18 -35.33
CA MET A 1022 -21.60 -18.72 -36.23
C MET A 1022 -22.08 -17.53 -37.06
N ASP A 1023 -21.52 -16.35 -36.79
CA ASP A 1023 -21.81 -15.14 -37.57
C ASP A 1023 -21.31 -15.26 -39.02
N GLY A 1024 -21.95 -14.51 -39.93
CA GLY A 1024 -21.61 -14.55 -41.35
C GLY A 1024 -20.17 -14.11 -41.65
N TRP A 1025 -19.58 -13.25 -40.81
CA TRP A 1025 -18.17 -12.87 -40.95
C TRP A 1025 -17.23 -14.05 -40.72
N THR A 1026 -17.53 -14.86 -39.71
CA THR A 1026 -16.76 -16.07 -39.38
C THR A 1026 -16.98 -17.12 -40.44
N ALA A 1027 -18.21 -17.35 -40.88
CA ALA A 1027 -18.50 -18.28 -41.98
C ALA A 1027 -17.75 -17.88 -43.27
N ALA A 1028 -17.73 -16.60 -43.66
CA ALA A 1028 -16.98 -16.13 -44.82
C ALA A 1028 -15.46 -16.36 -44.67
N ARG A 1029 -14.89 -16.07 -43.49
CA ARG A 1029 -13.47 -16.33 -43.21
C ARG A 1029 -13.12 -17.81 -43.29
N GLU A 1030 -13.95 -18.67 -42.71
CA GLU A 1030 -13.74 -20.12 -42.76
C GLU A 1030 -13.89 -20.65 -44.19
N MET A 1031 -14.85 -20.14 -44.98
CA MET A 1031 -14.96 -20.48 -46.41
C MET A 1031 -13.68 -20.11 -47.18
N ARG A 1032 -13.12 -18.91 -46.96
CA ARG A 1032 -11.84 -18.51 -47.55
C ARG A 1032 -10.69 -19.41 -47.09
N ARG A 1033 -10.60 -19.74 -45.80
CA ARG A 1033 -9.59 -20.68 -45.26
C ARG A 1033 -9.72 -22.10 -45.85
N ALA A 1034 -10.93 -22.55 -46.15
CA ALA A 1034 -11.21 -23.84 -46.80
C ALA A 1034 -10.88 -23.85 -48.32
N GLY A 1035 -10.26 -22.79 -48.84
CA GLY A 1035 -9.83 -22.67 -50.22
C GLY A 1035 -10.98 -22.44 -51.20
N LEU A 1036 -12.05 -21.76 -50.78
CA LEU A 1036 -13.15 -21.30 -51.63
C LEU A 1036 -12.86 -19.89 -52.19
N ASP A 1037 -11.64 -19.64 -52.66
CA ASP A 1037 -11.21 -18.30 -53.12
C ASP A 1037 -11.90 -17.86 -54.42
N HIS A 1038 -12.45 -18.80 -55.19
CA HIS A 1038 -13.14 -18.53 -56.46
C HIS A 1038 -14.67 -18.42 -56.34
N THR A 1039 -15.24 -18.68 -55.16
CA THR A 1039 -16.67 -18.53 -54.91
C THR A 1039 -16.97 -17.08 -54.53
N ALA A 1040 -17.85 -16.41 -55.27
CA ALA A 1040 -18.24 -15.04 -54.93
C ALA A 1040 -19.05 -15.03 -53.61
N ILE A 1041 -18.70 -14.20 -52.62
CA ILE A 1041 -19.44 -14.07 -51.36
C ILE A 1041 -20.05 -12.67 -51.31
N VAL A 1042 -21.36 -12.59 -51.19
CA VAL A 1042 -22.10 -11.35 -50.99
C VAL A 1042 -22.68 -11.33 -49.59
N MET A 1043 -22.26 -10.38 -48.78
CA MET A 1043 -22.79 -10.18 -47.44
C MET A 1043 -24.12 -9.43 -47.53
N VAL A 1044 -25.15 -9.92 -46.83
CA VAL A 1044 -26.48 -9.31 -46.81
C VAL A 1044 -26.79 -8.88 -45.38
N SER A 1045 -26.81 -7.58 -45.07
CA SER A 1045 -26.97 -7.12 -43.67
C SER A 1045 -27.61 -5.75 -43.52
N ALA A 1046 -28.14 -5.49 -42.33
CA ALA A 1046 -28.74 -4.21 -41.95
C ALA A 1046 -27.71 -3.12 -41.59
N ASP A 1047 -26.43 -3.45 -41.40
CA ASP A 1047 -25.38 -2.48 -41.05
C ASP A 1047 -24.32 -2.37 -42.16
N ALA A 1048 -24.59 -1.53 -43.16
CA ALA A 1048 -23.66 -1.22 -44.26
C ALA A 1048 -22.47 -0.36 -43.83
N GLN A 1049 -22.34 0.00 -42.54
CA GLN A 1049 -21.24 0.81 -42.04
C GLN A 1049 -20.04 -0.05 -41.64
N ILE A 1050 -20.30 -1.23 -41.05
CA ILE A 1050 -19.27 -2.23 -40.71
C ILE A 1050 -18.49 -2.69 -41.97
N ASP A 1051 -19.19 -2.80 -43.10
CA ASP A 1051 -18.59 -3.16 -44.38
C ASP A 1051 -17.57 -2.12 -44.87
N ARG A 1052 -17.92 -0.84 -44.77
CA ARG A 1052 -17.05 0.27 -45.15
C ARG A 1052 -15.83 0.39 -44.23
N ASP A 1053 -16.00 0.20 -42.92
CA ASP A 1053 -14.88 0.21 -41.99
C ASP A 1053 -13.85 -0.89 -42.32
N LEU A 1054 -14.31 -2.08 -42.75
CA LEU A 1054 -13.43 -3.19 -43.16
C LEU A 1054 -12.74 -2.94 -44.50
N ILE A 1055 -13.45 -2.35 -45.48
CA ILE A 1055 -12.87 -1.94 -46.77
C ILE A 1055 -11.82 -0.85 -46.56
N ASP A 1056 -12.10 0.15 -45.73
CA ASP A 1056 -11.17 1.23 -45.38
C ASP A 1056 -9.95 0.69 -44.62
N HIS A 1057 -10.13 -0.29 -43.73
CA HIS A 1057 -9.01 -0.93 -43.04
C HIS A 1057 -8.10 -1.73 -44.01
N ALA A 1058 -8.69 -2.42 -44.99
CA ALA A 1058 -7.95 -3.11 -46.03
C ALA A 1058 -7.20 -2.14 -46.96
N ALA A 1059 -7.84 -1.03 -47.36
CA ALA A 1059 -7.21 0.02 -48.16
C ALA A 1059 -6.01 0.69 -47.44
N ASN A 1060 -6.03 0.70 -46.10
CA ASN A 1060 -4.95 1.22 -45.25
C ASN A 1060 -3.91 0.16 -44.82
N GLY A 1061 -3.79 -0.96 -45.55
CA GLY A 1061 -2.76 -1.99 -45.33
C GLY A 1061 -3.19 -3.18 -44.47
N GLY A 1062 -4.48 -3.27 -44.11
CA GLY A 1062 -5.07 -4.46 -43.49
C GLY A 1062 -5.31 -5.61 -44.48
N PRO A 1063 -5.62 -6.83 -43.98
CA PRO A 1063 -5.99 -7.95 -44.85
C PRO A 1063 -7.28 -7.64 -45.63
N PRO A 1064 -7.41 -8.12 -46.88
CA PRO A 1064 -8.61 -7.88 -47.68
C PRO A 1064 -9.85 -8.46 -46.99
N PRO A 1065 -11.03 -7.83 -47.18
CA PRO A 1065 -12.27 -8.34 -46.61
C PRO A 1065 -12.55 -9.77 -47.12
N PRO A 1066 -13.13 -10.65 -46.29
CA PRO A 1066 -13.36 -12.05 -46.66
C PRO A 1066 -14.53 -12.26 -47.65
N HIS A 1067 -15.06 -11.19 -48.25
CA HIS A 1067 -16.22 -11.19 -49.14
C HIS A 1067 -16.02 -10.25 -50.34
N ASP A 1068 -16.89 -10.33 -51.35
CA ASP A 1068 -16.72 -9.65 -52.65
C ASP A 1068 -17.74 -8.54 -52.93
N ALA A 1069 -18.91 -8.56 -52.29
CA ALA A 1069 -19.85 -7.44 -52.30
C ALA A 1069 -20.77 -7.41 -51.07
N PHE A 1070 -21.48 -6.31 -50.89
CA PHE A 1070 -22.43 -6.10 -49.79
C PHE A 1070 -23.78 -5.57 -50.31
N VAL A 1071 -24.88 -6.13 -49.80
CA VAL A 1071 -26.26 -5.71 -50.09
C VAL A 1071 -26.98 -5.35 -48.78
N PRO A 1072 -27.46 -4.10 -48.61
CA PRO A 1072 -28.14 -3.69 -47.39
C PRO A 1072 -29.56 -4.28 -47.26
N LYS A 1073 -29.99 -4.56 -46.03
CA LYS A 1073 -31.39 -4.88 -45.67
C LYS A 1073 -32.13 -3.59 -45.24
N PRO A 1074 -33.38 -3.31 -45.70
CA PRO A 1074 -34.23 -4.14 -46.56
C PRO A 1074 -33.67 -4.30 -47.98
N VAL A 1075 -33.72 -5.52 -48.49
CA VAL A 1075 -33.10 -5.89 -49.77
C VAL A 1075 -33.88 -5.26 -50.93
N ASP A 1076 -33.18 -4.45 -51.72
CA ASP A 1076 -33.64 -3.99 -53.03
C ASP A 1076 -33.35 -5.07 -54.07
N LEU A 1077 -34.40 -5.61 -54.69
CA LEU A 1077 -34.28 -6.73 -55.62
C LEU A 1077 -33.50 -6.36 -56.89
N ASP A 1078 -33.58 -5.11 -57.36
CA ASP A 1078 -32.85 -4.67 -58.56
C ASP A 1078 -31.35 -4.62 -58.28
N ARG A 1079 -30.97 -4.06 -57.12
CA ARG A 1079 -29.58 -3.99 -56.69
C ARG A 1079 -28.99 -5.37 -56.43
N LEU A 1080 -29.78 -6.29 -55.87
CA LEU A 1080 -29.36 -7.67 -55.65
C LEU A 1080 -29.05 -8.37 -56.98
N VAL A 1081 -29.98 -8.32 -57.95
CA VAL A 1081 -29.80 -8.95 -59.26
C VAL A 1081 -28.60 -8.34 -59.99
N GLU A 1082 -28.46 -7.02 -60.00
CA GLU A 1082 -27.30 -6.34 -60.59
C GLU A 1082 -25.98 -6.81 -59.97
N THR A 1083 -25.93 -6.91 -58.63
CA THR A 1083 -24.73 -7.36 -57.90
C THR A 1083 -24.35 -8.79 -58.25
N VAL A 1084 -25.33 -9.70 -58.29
CA VAL A 1084 -25.13 -11.10 -58.70
C VAL A 1084 -24.63 -11.18 -60.15
N GLY A 1085 -25.23 -10.41 -61.06
CA GLY A 1085 -24.83 -10.37 -62.46
C GLY A 1085 -23.41 -9.91 -62.67
N ARG A 1086 -23.01 -8.85 -61.96
CA ARG A 1086 -21.66 -8.30 -62.01
C ARG A 1086 -20.62 -9.30 -61.49
N LEU A 1087 -20.84 -9.91 -60.33
CA LEU A 1087 -19.87 -10.82 -59.71
C LEU A 1087 -19.71 -12.13 -60.48
N LEU A 1088 -20.80 -12.64 -61.06
CA LEU A 1088 -20.78 -13.85 -61.87
C LEU A 1088 -20.45 -13.59 -63.35
N ALA A 1089 -20.20 -12.32 -63.73
CA ALA A 1089 -19.96 -11.86 -65.09
C ALA A 1089 -21.02 -12.37 -66.09
N LEU A 1090 -22.30 -12.24 -65.73
CA LEU A 1090 -23.42 -12.75 -66.52
C LEU A 1090 -23.81 -11.79 -67.64
N ARG A 1091 -24.19 -12.35 -68.79
CA ARG A 1091 -24.87 -11.62 -69.85
C ARG A 1091 -26.37 -11.83 -69.69
N TRP A 1092 -27.05 -10.80 -69.19
CA TRP A 1092 -28.51 -10.82 -68.99
C TRP A 1092 -29.25 -10.94 -70.34
N LEU A 1093 -30.31 -11.75 -70.34
CA LEU A 1093 -31.30 -11.83 -71.38
C LEU A 1093 -32.44 -10.89 -71.02
N HIS A 1094 -32.85 -10.07 -71.96
CA HIS A 1094 -33.94 -9.12 -71.77
C HIS A 1094 -35.17 -9.56 -72.54
N ALA A 1095 -36.36 -9.25 -72.02
CA ALA A 1095 -37.60 -9.37 -72.80
C ALA A 1095 -37.54 -8.43 -74.01
N ASP A 1096 -37.69 -8.97 -75.22
CA ASP A 1096 -37.77 -8.19 -76.45
C ASP A 1096 -39.21 -7.64 -76.58
N PRO A 1097 -39.48 -6.32 -76.47
CA PRO A 1097 -40.85 -5.80 -76.44
C PRO A 1097 -41.59 -5.94 -77.78
N GLY A 1098 -40.97 -6.53 -78.80
CA GLY A 1098 -41.52 -6.69 -80.16
C GLY A 1098 -42.05 -8.09 -80.50
N ALA A 1099 -41.83 -9.12 -79.68
CA ALA A 1099 -42.11 -10.51 -80.08
C ALA A 1099 -43.54 -11.01 -79.81
N GLU A 1100 -44.37 -10.28 -79.06
CA GLU A 1100 -45.79 -10.60 -78.86
C GLU A 1100 -46.73 -9.95 -79.89
N ALA A 1101 -46.18 -9.08 -80.78
CA ALA A 1101 -46.94 -8.43 -81.85
C ALA A 1101 -47.12 -9.30 -83.12
N GLU A 1102 -46.43 -10.45 -83.23
CA GLU A 1102 -46.47 -11.31 -84.43
C GLU A 1102 -47.26 -12.64 -84.24
N ALA A 1103 -47.73 -12.98 -83.05
CA ALA A 1103 -48.41 -14.26 -82.79
C ALA A 1103 -49.93 -14.17 -82.50
N ALA A 1104 -50.51 -12.97 -82.40
CA ALA A 1104 -51.96 -12.76 -82.29
C ALA A 1104 -52.58 -12.16 -83.56
N ALA A 1105 -51.84 -12.19 -84.67
CA ALA A 1105 -52.25 -11.75 -85.99
C ALA A 1105 -52.60 -12.94 -86.89
N ASP A 1106 -53.53 -13.82 -86.49
CA ASP A 1106 -54.09 -14.80 -87.46
C ASP A 1106 -55.48 -15.38 -87.14
N THR A 1107 -56.36 -14.62 -86.51
CA THR A 1107 -57.83 -14.81 -86.65
C THR A 1107 -58.55 -13.47 -86.67
N THR A 1108 -58.32 -12.70 -87.74
CA THR A 1108 -59.16 -11.54 -88.09
C THR A 1108 -59.50 -11.61 -89.58
N PRO A 1109 -60.74 -11.94 -89.97
CA PRO A 1109 -61.17 -11.76 -91.34
C PRO A 1109 -61.33 -10.26 -91.64
N SER A 1110 -60.43 -9.79 -92.51
CA SER A 1110 -60.62 -8.85 -93.62
C SER A 1110 -61.61 -7.68 -93.50
N LEU A 1111 -61.14 -6.47 -93.84
CA LEU A 1111 -61.72 -5.54 -94.83
C LEU A 1111 -60.59 -4.58 -95.30
N PRO A 1112 -60.67 -3.96 -96.49
CA PRO A 1112 -59.55 -3.89 -97.44
C PRO A 1112 -58.62 -2.69 -97.25
N ARG A 1113 -57.35 -2.87 -97.63
CA ARG A 1113 -56.40 -1.79 -97.91
C ARG A 1113 -56.82 -1.02 -99.16
N GLN A 1114 -56.87 0.31 -99.08
CA GLN A 1114 -56.27 1.24 -100.04
C GLN A 1114 -56.29 2.66 -99.47
N GLY A 1115 -55.19 3.40 -99.65
CA GLY A 1115 -55.08 4.78 -99.18
C GLY A 1115 -55.76 5.78 -100.12
N VAL A 1116 -55.27 7.01 -100.23
CA VAL A 1116 -53.95 7.52 -99.82
C VAL A 1116 -54.13 9.05 -99.71
N GLY A 1117 -53.92 9.64 -98.53
CA GLY A 1117 -54.30 11.04 -98.28
C GLY A 1117 -55.78 11.21 -97.91
N ALA A 1118 -56.22 10.65 -96.78
CA ALA A 1118 -57.54 10.91 -96.24
C ALA A 1118 -57.49 12.11 -95.29
N VAL A 1119 -58.13 13.20 -95.72
CA VAL A 1119 -58.54 14.34 -94.88
C VAL A 1119 -59.31 13.77 -93.68
N LEU A 1120 -58.87 14.08 -92.45
CA LEU A 1120 -59.56 13.64 -91.25
C LEU A 1120 -60.95 14.29 -91.24
N ALA A 1121 -62.01 13.48 -91.20
CA ALA A 1121 -63.37 13.99 -91.13
C ALA A 1121 -63.53 14.82 -89.84
N PRO A 1122 -64.01 16.07 -89.93
CA PRO A 1122 -64.16 16.93 -88.76
C PRO A 1122 -65.08 16.28 -87.73
N LEU A 1123 -64.66 16.35 -86.47
CA LEU A 1123 -65.50 15.95 -85.34
C LEU A 1123 -66.64 16.98 -85.16
N PRO A 1124 -67.77 16.60 -84.54
CA PRO A 1124 -68.85 17.53 -84.23
C PRO A 1124 -68.35 18.76 -83.47
N ALA A 1125 -68.84 19.95 -83.81
CA ALA A 1125 -68.33 21.22 -83.28
C ALA A 1125 -68.33 21.30 -81.74
N GLU A 1126 -69.32 20.71 -81.07
CA GLU A 1126 -69.36 20.62 -79.62
C GLU A 1126 -68.19 19.80 -79.03
N LEU A 1127 -67.85 18.69 -79.68
CA LEU A 1127 -66.74 17.84 -79.25
C LEU A 1127 -65.38 18.52 -79.50
N VAL A 1128 -65.23 19.23 -80.62
CA VAL A 1128 -64.02 20.03 -80.91
C VAL A 1128 -63.82 21.13 -79.86
N GLN A 1129 -64.89 21.82 -79.45
CA GLN A 1129 -64.82 22.82 -78.38
C GLN A 1129 -64.49 22.22 -77.01
N ASP A 1130 -65.03 21.04 -76.68
CA ASP A 1130 -64.68 20.31 -75.45
C ASP A 1130 -63.20 19.92 -75.44
N LEU A 1131 -62.68 19.40 -76.55
CA LEU A 1131 -61.27 19.04 -76.69
C LEU A 1131 -60.38 20.28 -76.58
N ARG A 1132 -60.76 21.43 -77.13
CA ARG A 1132 -60.00 22.67 -76.94
C ARG A 1132 -59.98 23.15 -75.50
N ARG A 1133 -61.11 23.08 -74.79
CA ARG A 1133 -61.14 23.44 -73.35
C ARG A 1133 -60.19 22.56 -72.54
N LEU A 1134 -60.15 21.26 -72.84
CA LEU A 1134 -59.25 20.31 -72.18
C LEU A 1134 -57.78 20.50 -72.59
N ALA A 1135 -57.52 20.86 -73.85
CA ALA A 1135 -56.18 21.17 -74.35
C ALA A 1135 -55.62 22.47 -73.75
N ALA A 1136 -56.45 23.52 -73.62
CA ALA A 1136 -56.06 24.81 -73.05
C ALA A 1136 -55.62 24.74 -71.57
N ILE A 1137 -56.08 23.73 -70.83
CA ILE A 1137 -55.66 23.46 -69.45
C ILE A 1137 -54.60 22.35 -69.35
N GLY A 1138 -54.12 21.83 -70.49
CA GLY A 1138 -53.08 20.80 -70.56
C GLY A 1138 -53.51 19.42 -70.06
N TYR A 1139 -54.81 19.12 -70.01
CA TYR A 1139 -55.32 17.89 -69.41
C TYR A 1139 -55.38 16.71 -70.40
N VAL A 1140 -54.20 16.18 -70.75
CA VAL A 1140 -54.01 15.12 -71.77
C VAL A 1140 -54.82 13.84 -71.47
N ARG A 1141 -54.92 13.43 -70.20
CA ARG A 1141 -55.69 12.24 -69.82
C ARG A 1141 -57.20 12.42 -70.06
N GLY A 1142 -57.71 13.63 -69.83
CA GLY A 1142 -59.10 13.98 -70.15
C GLY A 1142 -59.36 14.06 -71.65
N LEU A 1143 -58.39 14.53 -72.45
CA LEU A 1143 -58.48 14.52 -73.91
C LEU A 1143 -58.63 13.10 -74.47
N ILE A 1144 -57.75 12.18 -74.04
CA ILE A 1144 -57.79 10.77 -74.48
C ILE A 1144 -59.12 10.14 -74.09
N GLN A 1145 -59.55 10.30 -72.84
CA GLN A 1145 -60.79 9.69 -72.35
C GLN A 1145 -62.03 10.24 -73.07
N ARG A 1146 -62.04 11.54 -73.41
CA ARG A 1146 -63.14 12.15 -74.16
C ARG A 1146 -63.17 11.68 -75.62
N LEU A 1147 -62.01 11.51 -76.25
CA LEU A 1147 -61.88 10.96 -77.60
C LEU A 1147 -62.26 9.47 -77.66
N GLU A 1148 -61.85 8.68 -76.67
CA GLU A 1148 -62.21 7.26 -76.58
C GLU A 1148 -63.71 7.06 -76.33
N SER A 1149 -64.31 7.88 -75.45
CA SER A 1149 -65.77 7.92 -75.24
C SER A 1149 -66.49 8.32 -76.53
N ALA A 1150 -66.04 9.37 -77.21
CA ALA A 1150 -66.65 9.80 -78.47
C ALA A 1150 -66.49 8.75 -79.59
N ALA A 1151 -65.37 8.02 -79.63
CA ALA A 1151 -65.18 6.92 -80.57
C ALA A 1151 -66.14 5.74 -80.31
N ALA A 1152 -66.51 5.52 -79.05
CA ALA A 1152 -67.52 4.53 -78.68
C ALA A 1152 -68.95 4.98 -79.02
N ASP A 1153 -69.25 6.26 -78.83
CA ASP A 1153 -70.59 6.83 -79.05
C ASP A 1153 -70.87 7.17 -80.53
N MET A 1154 -69.84 7.46 -81.32
CA MET A 1154 -69.93 7.88 -82.73
C MET A 1154 -68.97 7.07 -83.61
N PRO A 1155 -69.36 5.85 -84.03
CA PRO A 1155 -68.50 4.93 -84.78
C PRO A 1155 -67.98 5.53 -86.10
N GLU A 1156 -68.74 6.40 -86.74
CA GLU A 1156 -68.35 7.11 -87.97
C GLU A 1156 -67.11 8.00 -87.78
N HIS A 1157 -66.83 8.43 -86.55
CA HIS A 1157 -65.69 9.28 -86.20
C HIS A 1157 -64.58 8.54 -85.44
N ALA A 1158 -64.75 7.25 -85.15
CA ALA A 1158 -63.81 6.45 -84.36
C ALA A 1158 -62.40 6.39 -84.96
N ALA A 1159 -62.28 6.37 -86.29
CA ALA A 1159 -60.98 6.39 -86.97
C ALA A 1159 -60.24 7.73 -86.79
N THR A 1160 -60.97 8.85 -86.81
CA THR A 1160 -60.42 10.18 -86.56
C THR A 1160 -60.02 10.32 -85.09
N ALA A 1161 -60.90 9.91 -84.17
CA ALA A 1161 -60.63 9.96 -82.73
C ALA A 1161 -59.43 9.07 -82.33
N GLY A 1162 -59.32 7.87 -82.89
CA GLY A 1162 -58.18 6.97 -82.66
C GLY A 1162 -56.85 7.55 -83.15
N ARG A 1163 -56.85 8.28 -84.27
CA ARG A 1163 -55.64 9.00 -84.74
C ARG A 1163 -55.25 10.15 -83.81
N LEU A 1164 -56.21 10.92 -83.32
CA LEU A 1164 -55.97 11.99 -82.34
C LEU A 1164 -55.48 11.44 -81.00
N VAL A 1165 -56.02 10.31 -80.53
CA VAL A 1165 -55.51 9.59 -79.35
C VAL A 1165 -54.06 9.14 -79.55
N ALA A 1166 -53.73 8.59 -80.72
CA ALA A 1166 -52.36 8.18 -81.03
C ALA A 1166 -51.37 9.37 -81.05
N MET A 1167 -51.79 10.55 -81.52
CA MET A 1167 -50.98 11.77 -81.45
C MET A 1167 -50.76 12.23 -80.00
N LEU A 1168 -51.81 12.20 -79.17
CA LEU A 1168 -51.71 12.56 -77.74
C LEU A 1168 -50.83 11.57 -76.94
N GLN A 1169 -50.92 10.27 -77.23
CA GLN A 1169 -50.07 9.24 -76.61
C GLN A 1169 -48.59 9.39 -76.99
N ARG A 1170 -48.29 9.92 -78.19
CA ARG A 1170 -46.92 10.25 -78.63
C ARG A 1170 -46.47 11.67 -78.23
N PHE A 1171 -47.28 12.42 -77.47
CA PHE A 1171 -47.03 13.82 -77.10
C PHE A 1171 -46.86 14.79 -78.28
N GLU A 1172 -47.49 14.49 -79.43
CA GLU A 1172 -47.51 15.37 -80.61
C GLU A 1172 -48.55 16.50 -80.48
N LEU A 1173 -48.47 17.29 -79.40
CA LEU A 1173 -49.47 18.30 -79.01
C LEU A 1173 -49.65 19.41 -80.06
N ALA A 1174 -48.55 19.90 -80.65
CA ALA A 1174 -48.61 20.92 -81.70
C ALA A 1174 -49.32 20.41 -82.97
N GLY A 1175 -49.18 19.13 -83.29
CA GLY A 1175 -49.89 18.50 -84.40
C GLY A 1175 -51.38 18.29 -84.10
N PHE A 1176 -51.70 17.96 -82.84
CA PHE A 1176 -53.08 17.84 -82.37
C PHE A 1176 -53.82 19.18 -82.44
N ASP A 1177 -53.21 20.26 -81.95
CA ASP A 1177 -53.80 21.61 -82.01
C ASP A 1177 -53.96 22.10 -83.46
N ALA A 1178 -52.98 21.84 -84.33
CA ALA A 1178 -53.07 22.20 -85.75
C ALA A 1178 -54.23 21.51 -86.49
N VAL A 1179 -54.59 20.27 -86.11
CA VAL A 1179 -55.75 19.58 -86.67
C VAL A 1179 -57.06 20.19 -86.18
N LEU A 1180 -57.15 20.55 -84.90
CA LEU A 1180 -58.34 21.22 -84.36
C LEU A 1180 -58.53 22.62 -84.97
N ASP A 1181 -57.45 23.37 -85.17
CA ASP A 1181 -57.48 24.70 -85.79
C ASP A 1181 -57.78 24.65 -87.29
N GLY A 1182 -57.34 23.59 -87.98
CA GLY A 1182 -57.66 23.36 -89.39
C GLY A 1182 -59.15 23.17 -89.65
N TRP A 1183 -59.90 22.56 -88.73
CA TRP A 1183 -61.35 22.35 -88.87
C TRP A 1183 -62.17 23.63 -88.68
N ASP A 1184 -61.66 24.61 -87.93
CA ASP A 1184 -62.30 25.92 -87.75
C ASP A 1184 -62.17 26.84 -88.98
N ALA A 1185 -61.08 26.71 -89.72
CA ALA A 1185 -60.86 27.47 -90.95
C ALA A 1185 -61.81 27.04 -92.09
N GLU A 1186 -62.36 25.82 -92.02
CA GLU A 1186 -63.35 25.30 -92.98
C GLU A 1186 -64.80 25.62 -92.56
N THR A 1187 -65.14 25.61 -91.27
CA THR A 1187 -66.46 26.06 -90.76
C THR A 1187 -66.66 27.57 -90.85
N GLY A 1188 -65.62 28.39 -90.62
CA GLY A 1188 -65.67 29.84 -90.81
C GLY A 1188 -65.76 30.31 -92.27
N ARG A 1189 -65.28 29.50 -93.24
CA ARG A 1189 -65.45 29.76 -94.68
C ARG A 1189 -66.84 29.34 -95.20
N ALA A 1190 -67.52 28.42 -94.53
CA ALA A 1190 -68.88 27.99 -94.86
C ALA A 1190 -69.97 28.97 -94.37
N GLU A 1191 -69.73 29.73 -93.29
CA GLU A 1191 -70.63 30.79 -92.83
C GLU A 1191 -70.45 32.10 -93.62
N SER A 1192 -69.23 32.47 -94.03
CA SER A 1192 -69.01 33.67 -94.87
C SER A 1192 -69.50 33.53 -96.33
N GLN A 1193 -69.72 32.29 -96.82
CA GLN A 1193 -70.31 32.01 -98.13
C GLN A 1193 -71.85 31.90 -98.10
N ARG A 1194 -72.49 31.95 -96.91
CA ARG A 1194 -73.95 32.00 -96.76
C ARG A 1194 -74.53 33.42 -96.65
N GLU A 1195 -73.73 34.43 -96.33
CA GLU A 1195 -74.16 35.86 -96.29
C GLU A 1195 -73.88 36.64 -97.59
N SER A 1196 -73.35 36.00 -98.64
CA SER A 1196 -73.21 36.58 -99.99
C SER A 1196 -74.05 35.84 -101.05
N GLY A 1197 -74.99 35.03 -100.58
CA GLY A 1197 -76.02 34.34 -101.36
C GLY A 1197 -77.40 34.43 -100.71
N GLY A 1198 -77.70 35.59 -100.13
CA GLY A 1198 -78.97 36.00 -99.52
C GLY A 1198 -78.97 37.49 -99.25
#